data_AF-A0A957G3A9-F1
#
_entry.id   AF-A0A957G3A9-F1
#
_cell.length_a   1.000
_cell.length_b   1.000
_cell.length_c   1.000
_cell.angle_alpha   90.00
_cell.angle_beta   90.00
_cell.angle_gamma   90.00
#
_symmetry.space_group_name_H-M   'P 1'
#
loop_
_entity.id
_entity.type
_entity.pdbx_description
1 polymer ?
#
loop_
_entity_poly.entity_id
_entity_poly.type
_entity_poly.pdbx_seq_one_letter_code
_entity_poly.pdbx_strand_id
1 'polypeptide(L)'
;MNCPLCQKPITTIICPNCNASGDQAAWLRLHQLAFIRQEIAGWPRLGRSLQTTLSRHYEEAQHAIEISLGLRQAPPTIAEAKTLEQELAAVRLWLLCLTSWEKRGWLTAGFAGHERGRAERRNSALLARLHQATYWPAVTPRQRKQRDLDNFVQFLERIDQFLAAGQIEPDEGRQIDSWLKGEIATLKQGLEPRPQLRSRLLRPAQPKAAPVPNPAPVPKPANTIPWTWDRLWETLLSERTLQAILFLGALLVVAAGISWVAWNWETFSPPLQVGILAVGTAAFFAAGWYVHNHLALRGSGIALFGVGALLVPLDIYALYLSGMFPAGSLPWLWWAGSATCLVLYFLVGQRLQAPFFGYLLAAAAGSLAVATLNLWPGQLMYWSPVTMAIALFLGLTGWHLGRAGSQHRTAFLSAPFYHSALGWAVAVLLVGTVFEGVYGGYRPDDLILLTLNFALGAMIFTGGRSRYRWLSLLGAALLSLPLAGLWLGLWLANQAPAAWPWLGPVWAGLTVTYLLTAWRWPSLSTQERRLFNILAALLGPAALAWSLGALLPATYTLLILATTGPLLARARARASWFWLLTLGLLLAGATYQGHRGVTAAALALPWALLASLLFATAVSIRQLRPAERATLAHGSFLAAFLAILPPVVLADHPLMIYTVANGCGLALWHILQPQVNRNSRTAGLAHWGLAGGILLELWLLATRSGTPQAQPLALAYAILAWSYLALSGLRQGGGAWRYLGLVAASVSLWLSLGEGTSFTRIGETKFLWQTVLLYNGAIYALAYGWRFGRRGWLYLAGMLYGAAAIPILFYYFDNPGAALMSLGLLPAGSLIMLLRFSQARAYQWWLKPLALAWLHQALLLLPLTSFILLLADPDLLLQMAVGLSGLGLAFLAYGWFSSKERWHHLGVWTGIVAGTTVIRFYSQGTGRSAALAALLAILLIASERLLQRLAQQSHQPGWQRGWLLYRRPLALAGWLVAAGAALAALGRNLLWLGGGPTQLTWSVVTIALLTLLLFAAAQAYSEPALTWPGSLALAVSWTLLTYRLLPKQLPNFYAWFGVSWLLLALALEQATGGRRDDDNWRFPVTLLAHLLAPAGTLPALLTGADLGALLWPTNPYTVAASLTLALAATFY
;
A
#
# COMPACT_ATOMS: atom_id res chain seq x y z
N MET A 1 62.68 -34.60 1.35
CA MET A 1 61.43 -33.97 1.85
C MET A 1 61.70 -33.41 3.24
N ASN A 2 61.04 -32.33 3.66
CA ASN A 2 61.12 -31.87 5.06
C ASN A 2 59.95 -32.47 5.85
N CYS A 3 60.17 -32.85 7.11
CA CYS A 3 59.11 -33.27 8.00
C CYS A 3 58.21 -32.06 8.30
N PRO A 4 56.88 -32.10 8.15
CA PRO A 4 56.04 -30.92 8.40
C PRO A 4 55.94 -30.56 9.87
N LEU A 5 56.28 -31.47 10.79
CA LEU A 5 56.24 -31.22 12.23
C LEU A 5 57.46 -30.43 12.70
N CYS A 6 58.67 -30.86 12.28
CA CYS A 6 59.92 -30.24 12.74
C CYS A 6 60.71 -29.51 11.64
N GLN A 7 60.20 -29.48 10.40
CA GLN A 7 60.80 -28.89 9.19
C GLN A 7 62.21 -29.37 8.79
N LYS A 8 62.75 -30.39 9.47
CA LYS A 8 64.06 -30.98 9.15
C LYS A 8 63.95 -31.99 8.01
N PRO A 9 65.00 -32.16 7.18
CA PRO A 9 65.01 -33.15 6.11
C PRO A 9 64.85 -34.57 6.66
N ILE A 10 64.05 -35.38 5.95
CA ILE A 10 63.78 -36.78 6.26
C ILE A 10 64.10 -37.65 5.05
N THR A 11 64.81 -38.75 5.32
CA THR A 11 65.18 -39.81 4.36
C THR A 11 64.51 -41.15 4.69
N THR A 12 63.87 -41.26 5.85
CA THR A 12 63.25 -42.50 6.39
C THR A 12 61.76 -42.30 6.69
N ILE A 13 61.01 -43.42 6.79
CA ILE A 13 59.56 -43.46 7.08
C ILE A 13 59.22 -42.87 8.46
N ILE A 14 60.18 -42.92 9.39
CA ILE A 14 60.09 -42.31 10.72
C ILE A 14 61.04 -41.11 10.74
N CYS A 15 60.56 -39.95 11.16
CA CYS A 15 61.40 -38.77 11.27
C CYS A 15 62.41 -38.95 12.42
N PRO A 16 63.74 -38.94 12.17
CA PRO A 16 64.73 -39.16 13.23
C PRO A 16 64.79 -38.00 14.24
N ASN A 17 64.18 -36.86 13.94
CA ASN A 17 64.20 -35.68 14.81
C ASN A 17 62.98 -35.54 15.73
N CYS A 18 61.82 -36.08 15.34
CA CYS A 18 60.58 -35.93 16.11
C CYS A 18 59.75 -37.21 16.22
N ASN A 19 60.27 -38.35 15.76
CA ASN A 19 59.63 -39.67 15.75
C ASN A 19 58.26 -39.75 15.05
N ALA A 20 57.87 -38.73 14.29
CA ALA A 20 56.67 -38.78 13.48
C ALA A 20 56.76 -39.91 12.44
N SER A 21 55.79 -40.82 12.47
CA SER A 21 55.62 -41.91 11.51
C SER A 21 54.29 -41.75 10.79
N GLY A 22 54.21 -42.16 9.52
CA GLY A 22 52.98 -42.12 8.74
C GLY A 22 53.17 -42.80 7.40
N ASP A 23 52.06 -43.05 6.69
CA ASP A 23 52.09 -43.67 5.36
C ASP A 23 52.96 -42.84 4.40
N GLN A 24 53.98 -43.47 3.82
CA GLN A 24 54.93 -42.85 2.89
C GLN A 24 54.22 -42.24 1.68
N ALA A 25 53.12 -42.85 1.22
CA ALA A 25 52.33 -42.31 0.12
C ALA A 25 51.63 -40.99 0.51
N ALA A 26 51.06 -40.93 1.71
CA ALA A 26 50.44 -39.73 2.27
C ALA A 26 51.47 -38.60 2.48
N TRP A 27 52.67 -38.93 2.95
CA TRP A 27 53.78 -38.00 3.10
C TRP A 27 54.21 -37.35 1.77
N LEU A 28 54.40 -38.18 0.74
CA LEU A 28 54.76 -37.72 -0.60
C LEU A 28 53.65 -36.84 -1.20
N ARG A 29 52.39 -37.27 -1.04
CA ARG A 29 51.23 -36.57 -1.57
C ARG A 29 51.03 -35.20 -0.90
N LEU A 30 51.29 -35.09 0.41
CA LEU A 30 51.25 -33.81 1.12
C LEU A 30 52.25 -32.80 0.54
N HIS A 31 53.49 -33.24 0.27
CA HIS A 31 54.50 -32.40 -0.37
C HIS A 31 54.12 -32.00 -1.80
N GLN A 32 53.57 -32.92 -2.60
CA GLN A 32 53.07 -32.62 -3.94
C GLN A 32 51.97 -31.54 -3.92
N LEU A 33 51.01 -31.65 -2.99
CA LEU A 33 49.93 -30.67 -2.85
C LEU A 33 50.43 -29.29 -2.41
N ALA A 34 51.39 -29.25 -1.47
CA ALA A 34 52.02 -28.00 -1.05
C ALA A 34 52.75 -27.32 -2.22
N PHE A 35 53.50 -28.08 -3.03
CA PHE A 35 54.15 -27.58 -4.23
C PHE A 35 53.14 -27.04 -5.26
N ILE A 36 52.09 -27.80 -5.58
CA ILE A 36 51.05 -27.38 -6.54
C ILE A 36 50.37 -26.08 -6.09
N ARG A 37 50.06 -25.93 -4.80
CA ARG A 37 49.47 -24.69 -4.26
C ARG A 37 50.39 -23.48 -4.42
N GLN A 38 51.68 -23.67 -4.20
CA GLN A 38 52.68 -22.62 -4.37
C GLN A 38 52.79 -22.20 -5.85
N GLU A 39 52.74 -23.18 -6.76
CA GLU A 39 52.77 -22.95 -8.21
C GLU A 39 51.51 -22.23 -8.75
N ILE A 40 50.30 -22.58 -8.27
CA ILE A 40 49.05 -21.94 -8.72
C ILE A 40 49.06 -20.42 -8.50
N ALA A 41 49.70 -19.94 -7.43
CA ALA A 41 49.85 -18.51 -7.16
C ALA A 41 50.71 -17.80 -8.23
N GLY A 42 51.63 -18.53 -8.86
CA GLY A 42 52.53 -18.05 -9.91
C GLY A 42 51.98 -18.13 -11.32
N TRP A 43 50.87 -18.82 -11.59
CA TRP A 43 50.37 -19.06 -12.96
C TRP A 43 49.59 -17.85 -13.51
N PRO A 44 50.19 -16.99 -14.38
CA PRO A 44 49.60 -15.71 -14.76
C PRO A 44 48.46 -15.85 -15.77
N ARG A 45 48.33 -17.02 -16.41
CA ARG A 45 47.32 -17.31 -17.44
C ARG A 45 45.98 -17.79 -16.88
N LEU A 46 45.92 -18.19 -15.60
CA LEU A 46 44.66 -18.58 -14.98
C LEU A 46 43.90 -17.31 -14.51
N GLY A 47 42.64 -17.17 -14.92
CA GLY A 47 41.77 -16.13 -14.37
C GLY A 47 41.63 -16.28 -12.84
N ARG A 48 41.53 -15.17 -12.10
CA ARG A 48 41.46 -15.16 -10.62
C ARG A 48 40.41 -16.10 -10.03
N SER A 49 39.24 -16.26 -10.68
CA SER A 49 38.19 -17.17 -10.17
C SER A 49 38.62 -18.64 -10.24
N LEU A 50 39.30 -19.03 -11.31
CA LEU A 50 39.78 -20.39 -11.51
C LEU A 50 40.98 -20.67 -10.58
N GLN A 51 41.90 -19.72 -10.41
CA GLN A 51 42.96 -19.81 -9.39
C GLN A 51 42.36 -20.02 -8.00
N THR A 52 41.35 -19.24 -7.62
CA THR A 52 40.70 -19.36 -6.29
C THR A 52 40.03 -20.73 -6.12
N THR A 53 39.42 -21.26 -7.19
CA THR A 53 38.72 -22.56 -7.18
C THR A 53 39.73 -23.72 -7.06
N LEU A 54 40.82 -23.67 -7.83
CA LEU A 54 41.88 -24.68 -7.78
C LEU A 54 42.63 -24.63 -6.45
N SER A 55 43.00 -23.43 -5.97
CA SER A 55 43.65 -23.28 -4.65
C SER A 55 42.79 -23.87 -3.54
N ARG A 56 41.46 -23.65 -3.57
CA ARG A 56 40.53 -24.26 -2.61
C ARG A 56 40.50 -25.78 -2.72
N HIS A 57 40.40 -26.32 -3.94
CA HIS A 57 40.37 -27.77 -4.16
C HIS A 57 41.63 -28.47 -3.64
N TYR A 58 42.81 -27.93 -3.92
CA TYR A 58 44.07 -28.50 -3.44
C TYR A 58 44.30 -28.27 -1.94
N GLU A 59 43.77 -27.18 -1.37
CA GLU A 59 43.76 -26.95 0.07
C GLU A 59 42.87 -27.96 0.81
N GLU A 60 41.70 -28.29 0.27
CA GLU A 60 40.83 -29.34 0.78
C GLU A 60 41.51 -30.71 0.73
N ALA A 61 42.16 -31.05 -0.38
CA ALA A 61 42.93 -32.29 -0.53
C ALA A 61 44.11 -32.35 0.46
N GLN A 62 44.81 -31.23 0.68
CA GLN A 62 45.91 -31.15 1.63
C GLN A 62 45.42 -31.40 3.06
N HIS A 63 44.33 -30.74 3.46
CA HIS A 63 43.73 -30.93 4.78
C HIS A 63 43.30 -32.37 5.02
N ALA A 64 42.74 -33.07 4.03
CA ALA A 64 42.37 -34.47 4.15
C ALA A 64 43.57 -35.37 4.49
N ILE A 65 44.72 -35.10 3.88
CA ILE A 65 45.96 -35.86 4.13
C ILE A 65 46.55 -35.49 5.49
N GLU A 66 46.56 -34.20 5.85
CA GLU A 66 46.98 -33.75 7.20
C GLU A 66 46.18 -34.43 8.30
N ILE A 67 44.86 -34.62 8.09
CA ILE A 67 44.00 -35.34 9.03
C ILE A 67 44.36 -36.82 9.10
N SER A 68 44.60 -37.49 7.96
CA SER A 68 44.99 -38.91 7.92
C SER A 68 46.34 -39.17 8.59
N LEU A 69 47.25 -38.19 8.57
CA LEU A 69 48.56 -38.24 9.20
C LEU A 69 48.55 -37.76 10.67
N GLY A 70 47.39 -37.38 11.22
CA GLY A 70 47.26 -36.85 12.59
C GLY A 70 47.89 -35.46 12.79
N LEU A 71 48.27 -34.77 11.72
CA LEU A 71 48.88 -33.43 11.75
C LEU A 71 47.85 -32.33 11.99
N ARG A 72 46.58 -32.60 11.67
CA ARG A 72 45.45 -31.70 11.87
C ARG A 72 44.28 -32.47 12.45
N GLN A 73 43.56 -31.89 13.41
CA GLN A 73 42.31 -32.47 13.90
C GLN A 73 41.26 -32.48 12.79
N ALA A 74 40.50 -33.57 12.70
CA ALA A 74 39.37 -33.65 11.78
C ALA A 74 38.37 -32.50 12.04
N PRO A 75 37.75 -31.93 10.98
CA PRO A 75 36.69 -30.95 11.14
C PRO A 75 35.57 -31.54 12.01
N PRO A 76 34.94 -30.74 12.88
CA PRO A 76 33.94 -31.24 13.79
C PRO A 76 32.78 -31.88 13.02
N THR A 77 32.32 -33.03 13.50
CA THR A 77 31.13 -33.70 12.95
C THR A 77 29.90 -32.81 13.10
N ILE A 78 28.80 -33.07 12.37
CA ILE A 78 27.55 -32.28 12.51
C ILE A 78 27.04 -32.30 13.96
N ALA A 79 27.17 -33.44 14.64
CA ALA A 79 26.81 -33.58 16.05
C ALA A 79 27.72 -32.72 16.94
N GLU A 80 29.04 -32.78 16.72
CA GLU A 80 30.03 -31.98 17.45
C GLU A 80 29.85 -30.47 17.20
N ALA A 81 29.60 -30.06 15.96
CA ALA A 81 29.33 -28.67 15.60
C ALA A 81 28.07 -28.14 16.28
N LYS A 82 27.03 -28.97 16.42
CA LYS A 82 25.80 -28.63 17.16
C LYS A 82 26.06 -28.46 18.65
N THR A 83 26.88 -29.33 19.26
CA THR A 83 27.27 -29.18 20.68
C THR A 83 28.16 -27.97 20.91
N LEU A 84 29.12 -27.71 20.00
CA LEU A 84 29.98 -26.53 20.07
C LEU A 84 29.18 -25.23 19.91
N GLU A 85 28.14 -25.22 19.07
CA GLU A 85 27.26 -24.06 18.90
C GLU A 85 26.41 -23.81 20.15
N GLN A 86 25.90 -24.86 20.78
CA GLN A 86 25.19 -24.78 22.06
C GLN A 86 26.09 -24.20 23.16
N GLU A 87 27.31 -24.72 23.26
CA GLU A 87 28.29 -24.24 24.24
C GLU A 87 28.70 -22.79 23.96
N LEU A 88 28.91 -22.43 22.69
CA LEU A 88 29.24 -21.07 22.28
C LEU A 88 28.12 -20.08 22.63
N ALA A 89 26.86 -20.47 22.43
CA ALA A 89 25.70 -19.66 22.81
C ALA A 89 25.64 -19.45 24.33
N ALA A 90 25.87 -20.51 25.12
CA ALA A 90 25.93 -20.44 26.58
C ALA A 90 27.05 -19.50 27.05
N VAL A 91 28.27 -19.64 26.53
CA VAL A 91 29.41 -18.78 26.90
C VAL A 91 29.16 -17.31 26.54
N ARG A 92 28.55 -17.02 25.39
CA ARG A 92 28.21 -15.64 24.99
C ARG A 92 27.12 -15.04 25.87
N LEU A 93 26.10 -15.82 26.22
CA LEU A 93 25.05 -15.38 27.14
C LEU A 93 25.65 -15.11 28.54
N TRP A 94 26.58 -15.94 28.98
CA TRP A 94 27.32 -15.74 30.23
C TRP A 94 28.14 -14.45 30.23
N LEU A 95 28.89 -14.17 29.16
CA LEU A 95 29.64 -12.92 28.99
C LEU A 95 28.73 -11.69 29.05
N LEU A 96 27.54 -11.76 28.43
CA LEU A 96 26.52 -10.71 28.51
C LEU A 96 26.03 -10.49 29.95
N CYS A 97 25.75 -11.58 30.68
CA CYS A 97 25.33 -11.51 32.08
C CYS A 97 26.41 -10.90 32.96
N LEU A 98 27.64 -11.41 32.90
CA LEU A 98 28.79 -10.86 33.65
C LEU A 98 29.00 -9.37 33.39
N THR A 99 28.88 -8.94 32.12
CA THR A 99 29.02 -7.51 31.76
C THR A 99 27.87 -6.66 32.31
N SER A 100 26.65 -7.21 32.35
CA SER A 100 25.50 -6.50 32.93
C SER A 100 25.60 -6.41 34.44
N TRP A 101 26.06 -7.47 35.12
CA TRP A 101 26.15 -7.52 36.57
C TRP A 101 27.29 -6.66 37.11
N GLU A 102 28.45 -6.67 36.45
CA GLU A 102 29.56 -5.78 36.78
C GLU A 102 29.16 -4.30 36.65
N LYS A 103 28.44 -3.91 35.57
CA LYS A 103 27.93 -2.54 35.39
C LYS A 103 26.94 -2.11 36.47
N ARG A 104 26.26 -3.05 37.10
CA ARG A 104 25.32 -2.80 38.21
C ARG A 104 25.98 -2.86 39.58
N GLY A 105 27.28 -3.18 39.64
CA GLY A 105 28.01 -3.34 40.89
C GLY A 105 27.66 -4.60 41.66
N TRP A 106 27.14 -5.64 41.01
CA TRP A 106 26.69 -6.89 41.66
C TRP A 106 27.78 -7.96 41.79
N LEU A 107 28.99 -7.68 41.30
CA LEU A 107 30.12 -8.61 41.32
C LEU A 107 31.36 -7.85 41.80
N THR A 108 32.16 -8.50 42.63
CA THR A 108 33.48 -7.97 42.99
C THR A 108 34.37 -7.89 41.74
N ALA A 109 35.10 -6.78 41.57
CA ALA A 109 35.87 -6.51 40.35
C ALA A 109 36.90 -7.61 40.03
N GLY A 110 37.49 -8.23 41.05
CA GLY A 110 38.44 -9.34 40.90
C GLY A 110 37.80 -10.62 40.34
N PHE A 111 36.61 -10.98 40.84
CA PHE A 111 35.88 -12.16 40.38
C PHE A 111 35.33 -11.97 38.96
N ALA A 112 34.71 -10.82 38.69
CA ALA A 112 34.16 -10.48 37.38
C ALA A 112 35.23 -10.51 36.27
N GLY A 113 36.42 -9.97 36.55
CA GLY A 113 37.56 -9.99 35.64
C GLY A 113 38.08 -11.40 35.35
N HIS A 114 38.23 -12.23 36.40
CA HIS A 114 38.69 -13.61 36.25
C HIS A 114 37.73 -14.47 35.42
N GLU A 115 36.43 -14.43 35.73
CA GLU A 115 35.42 -15.22 35.01
C GLU A 115 35.20 -14.72 33.58
N ARG A 116 35.27 -13.41 33.34
CA ARG A 116 35.25 -12.86 31.98
C ARG A 116 36.43 -13.37 31.17
N GLY A 117 37.65 -13.31 31.70
CA GLY A 117 38.85 -13.80 31.01
C GLY A 117 38.81 -15.30 30.73
N ARG A 118 38.21 -16.10 31.62
CA ARG A 118 37.96 -17.54 31.38
C ARG A 118 36.94 -17.75 30.26
N ALA A 119 35.81 -17.04 30.29
CA ALA A 119 34.75 -17.16 29.29
C ALA A 119 35.18 -16.64 27.91
N GLU A 120 35.96 -15.57 27.80
CA GLU A 120 36.50 -15.04 26.54
C GLU A 120 37.49 -16.01 25.87
N ARG A 121 38.36 -16.66 26.66
CA ARG A 121 39.25 -17.72 26.18
C ARG A 121 38.47 -18.92 25.66
N ARG A 122 37.43 -19.35 26.38
CA ARG A 122 36.55 -20.43 25.93
C ARG A 122 35.76 -20.05 24.67
N ASN A 123 35.22 -18.84 24.59
CA ASN A 123 34.51 -18.32 23.41
C ASN A 123 35.42 -18.31 22.17
N SER A 124 36.67 -17.86 22.32
CA SER A 124 37.66 -17.84 21.24
C SER A 124 38.03 -19.25 20.78
N ALA A 125 38.24 -20.18 21.72
CA ALA A 125 38.53 -21.59 21.40
C ALA A 125 37.35 -22.28 20.69
N LEU A 126 36.12 -22.06 21.17
CA LEU A 126 34.91 -22.60 20.55
C LEU A 126 34.71 -22.03 19.13
N LEU A 127 34.88 -20.72 18.95
CA LEU A 127 34.81 -20.10 17.61
C LEU A 127 35.86 -20.68 16.65
N ALA A 128 37.10 -20.82 17.11
CA ALA A 128 38.17 -21.40 16.30
C ALA A 128 37.84 -22.83 15.86
N ARG A 129 37.27 -23.65 16.76
CA ARG A 129 36.83 -25.02 16.43
C ARG A 129 35.61 -25.02 15.48
N LEU A 130 34.64 -24.14 15.70
CA LEU A 130 33.43 -24.06 14.87
C LEU A 130 33.71 -23.51 13.47
N HIS A 131 34.71 -22.65 13.30
CA HIS A 131 35.19 -22.20 11.98
C HIS A 131 35.79 -23.33 11.13
N GLN A 132 36.19 -24.45 11.74
CA GLN A 132 36.63 -25.65 11.04
C GLN A 132 35.44 -26.52 10.55
N ALA A 133 34.20 -26.22 10.97
CA ALA A 133 33.02 -26.96 10.54
C ALA A 133 32.66 -26.63 9.08
N THR A 134 32.44 -27.66 8.27
CA THR A 134 31.95 -27.53 6.89
C THR A 134 30.49 -27.10 6.79
N TYR A 135 29.73 -27.23 7.88
CA TYR A 135 28.30 -26.93 7.92
C TYR A 135 27.91 -26.16 9.18
N TRP A 136 27.16 -25.06 9.01
CA TRP A 136 26.56 -24.30 10.10
C TRP A 136 25.10 -24.76 10.31
N PRO A 137 24.75 -25.35 11.47
CA PRO A 137 23.38 -25.77 11.73
C PRO A 137 22.43 -24.57 11.80
N ALA A 138 21.35 -24.61 11.02
CA ALA A 138 20.32 -23.57 11.06
C ALA A 138 19.46 -23.72 12.32
N VAL A 139 19.56 -22.77 13.27
CA VAL A 139 18.76 -22.74 14.49
C VAL A 139 17.50 -21.91 14.27
N THR A 140 16.33 -22.50 14.50
CA THR A 140 15.06 -21.75 14.42
C THR A 140 14.92 -20.76 15.59
N PRO A 141 14.18 -19.65 15.43
CA PRO A 141 13.98 -18.67 16.51
C PRO A 141 13.42 -19.27 17.80
N ARG A 142 12.58 -20.30 17.70
CA ARG A 142 12.02 -21.01 18.87
C ARG A 142 13.08 -21.85 19.57
N GLN A 143 13.92 -22.58 18.82
CA GLN A 143 15.04 -23.35 19.39
C GLN A 143 16.06 -22.43 20.06
N ARG A 144 16.31 -21.24 19.51
CA ARG A 144 17.17 -20.24 20.17
C ARG A 144 16.61 -19.83 21.53
N LYS A 145 15.33 -19.47 21.60
CA LYS A 145 14.67 -19.12 22.87
C LYS A 145 14.68 -20.26 23.89
N GLN A 146 14.49 -21.50 23.43
CA GLN A 146 14.57 -22.67 24.31
C GLN A 146 15.98 -22.85 24.87
N ARG A 147 17.02 -22.74 24.02
CA ARG A 147 18.42 -22.79 24.49
C ARG A 147 18.74 -21.67 25.47
N ASP A 148 18.26 -20.45 25.21
CA ASP A 148 18.46 -19.32 26.12
C ASP A 148 17.81 -19.61 27.48
N LEU A 149 16.59 -20.17 27.50
CA LEU A 149 15.91 -20.59 28.72
C LEU A 149 16.72 -21.64 29.49
N ASP A 150 17.18 -22.70 28.81
CA ASP A 150 17.95 -23.77 29.43
C ASP A 150 19.28 -23.23 30.04
N ASN A 151 19.94 -22.31 29.32
CA ASN A 151 21.16 -21.66 29.80
C ASN A 151 20.90 -20.77 31.03
N PHE A 152 19.79 -20.01 31.04
CA PHE A 152 19.43 -19.19 32.20
C PHE A 152 19.11 -20.02 33.44
N VAL A 153 18.51 -21.21 33.28
CA VAL A 153 18.29 -22.15 34.39
C VAL A 153 19.62 -22.67 34.93
N GLN A 154 20.57 -23.05 34.07
CA GLN A 154 21.91 -23.45 34.50
C GLN A 154 22.68 -22.32 35.20
N PHE A 155 22.44 -21.07 34.80
CA PHE A 155 23.07 -19.92 35.46
C PHE A 155 22.52 -19.69 36.87
N LEU A 156 21.23 -19.94 37.13
CA LEU A 156 20.70 -19.92 38.49
C LEU A 156 21.43 -20.90 39.40
N GLU A 157 21.60 -22.15 38.96
CA GLU A 157 22.32 -23.18 39.73
C GLU A 157 23.78 -22.78 40.00
N ARG A 158 24.44 -22.12 39.03
CA ARG A 158 25.80 -21.60 39.20
C ARG A 158 25.90 -20.45 40.21
N ILE A 159 24.87 -19.61 40.31
CA ILE A 159 24.86 -18.52 41.29
C ILE A 159 24.77 -19.07 42.71
N ASP A 160 23.96 -20.10 42.93
CA ASP A 160 23.89 -20.76 44.24
C ASP A 160 25.28 -21.30 44.65
N GLN A 161 26.05 -21.82 43.69
CA GLN A 161 27.43 -22.25 43.93
C GLN A 161 28.36 -21.07 44.26
N PHE A 162 28.24 -19.93 43.56
CA PHE A 162 29.04 -18.74 43.84
C PHE A 162 28.70 -18.09 45.17
N LEU A 163 27.42 -18.11 45.56
CA LEU A 163 26.95 -17.69 46.88
C LEU A 163 27.51 -18.59 47.98
N ALA A 164 27.44 -19.92 47.80
CA ALA A 164 28.01 -20.88 48.74
C ALA A 164 29.55 -20.74 48.88
N ALA A 165 30.23 -20.35 47.80
CA ALA A 165 31.67 -20.10 47.79
C ALA A 165 32.08 -18.70 48.31
N GLY A 166 31.11 -17.86 48.71
CA GLY A 166 31.39 -16.50 49.19
C GLY A 166 31.93 -15.53 48.13
N GLN A 167 31.69 -15.81 46.85
CA GLN A 167 32.22 -15.01 45.73
C GLN A 167 31.30 -13.85 45.31
N ILE A 168 30.05 -13.86 45.79
CA ILE A 168 29.02 -12.86 45.58
C ILE A 168 28.40 -12.56 46.95
N GLU A 169 28.13 -11.30 47.29
CA GLU A 169 27.46 -11.01 48.56
C GLU A 169 26.00 -11.53 48.55
N PRO A 170 25.43 -11.93 49.70
CA PRO A 170 24.08 -12.49 49.76
C PRO A 170 23.00 -11.56 49.18
N ASP A 171 23.14 -10.25 49.36
CA ASP A 171 22.20 -9.25 48.86
C ASP A 171 22.25 -9.11 47.33
N GLU A 172 23.45 -9.14 46.77
CA GLU A 172 23.69 -9.08 45.34
C GLU A 172 23.21 -10.37 44.67
N GLY A 173 23.47 -11.53 45.28
CA GLY A 173 22.96 -12.81 44.81
C GLY A 173 21.44 -12.87 44.75
N ARG A 174 20.73 -12.29 45.74
CA ARG A 174 19.27 -12.15 45.71
C ARG A 174 18.78 -11.26 44.55
N GLN A 175 19.49 -10.18 44.26
CA GLN A 175 19.17 -9.31 43.11
C GLN A 175 19.40 -10.01 41.77
N ILE A 176 20.49 -10.77 41.64
CA ILE A 176 20.77 -11.52 40.42
C ILE A 176 19.77 -12.67 40.23
N ASP A 177 19.43 -13.41 41.29
CA ASP A 177 18.42 -14.46 41.28
C ASP A 177 17.05 -13.92 40.86
N SER A 178 16.60 -12.80 41.44
CA SER A 178 15.35 -12.13 41.04
C SER A 178 15.37 -11.71 39.57
N TRP A 179 16.49 -11.19 39.07
CA TRP A 179 16.63 -10.78 37.67
C TRP A 179 16.57 -11.97 36.72
N LEU A 180 17.28 -13.06 37.04
CA LEU A 180 17.29 -14.30 36.26
C LEU A 180 15.90 -14.95 36.22
N LYS A 181 15.20 -15.02 37.36
CA LYS A 181 13.82 -15.52 37.45
C LYS A 181 12.86 -14.70 36.58
N GLY A 182 13.07 -13.38 36.52
CA GLY A 182 12.35 -12.47 35.62
C GLY A 182 12.55 -12.85 34.15
N GLU A 183 13.80 -12.97 33.68
CA GLU A 183 14.11 -13.33 32.29
C GLU A 183 13.60 -14.73 31.92
N ILE A 184 13.71 -15.70 32.83
CA ILE A 184 13.14 -17.04 32.67
C ILE A 184 11.62 -16.97 32.46
N ALA A 185 10.91 -16.15 33.24
CA ALA A 185 9.47 -15.97 33.07
C ALA A 185 9.13 -15.36 31.69
N THR A 186 9.89 -14.36 31.24
CA THR A 186 9.69 -13.73 29.92
C THR A 186 9.93 -14.72 28.78
N LEU A 187 10.97 -15.54 28.89
CA LEU A 187 11.28 -16.57 27.88
C LEU A 187 10.24 -17.69 27.86
N LYS A 188 9.77 -18.15 29.04
CA LYS A 188 8.66 -19.12 29.15
C LYS A 188 7.40 -18.59 28.49
N GLN A 189 7.00 -17.35 28.75
CA GLN A 189 5.84 -16.72 28.08
C GLN A 189 6.03 -16.61 26.55
N GLY A 190 7.27 -16.40 26.09
CA GLY A 190 7.60 -16.35 24.66
C GLY A 190 7.68 -17.71 23.97
N LEU A 191 7.78 -18.81 24.73
CA LEU A 191 7.86 -20.21 24.28
C LEU A 191 6.52 -20.94 24.41
N GLU A 192 5.66 -20.49 25.33
CA GLU A 192 4.27 -20.94 25.39
C GLU A 192 3.64 -20.72 24.01
N PRO A 193 3.04 -21.77 23.43
CA PRO A 193 2.24 -21.58 22.23
C PRO A 193 1.18 -20.56 22.62
N ARG A 194 1.28 -19.34 22.05
CA ARG A 194 0.24 -18.31 22.18
C ARG A 194 -1.06 -19.05 22.13
N PRO A 195 -1.92 -19.00 23.17
CA PRO A 195 -3.16 -19.72 23.18
C PRO A 195 -3.85 -19.26 21.89
N GLN A 196 -3.83 -20.16 20.90
CA GLN A 196 -4.74 -20.05 19.80
C GLN A 196 -6.05 -19.97 20.54
N LEU A 197 -6.80 -18.89 20.32
CA LEU A 197 -8.18 -18.80 20.72
C LEU A 197 -8.94 -19.92 19.98
N ARG A 198 -8.67 -21.18 20.35
CA ARG A 198 -9.61 -22.28 20.29
C ARG A 198 -10.69 -21.84 21.25
N SER A 199 -11.68 -21.19 20.66
CA SER A 199 -13.08 -21.29 21.03
C SER A 199 -13.27 -22.30 22.16
N ARG A 200 -13.40 -21.79 23.40
CA ARG A 200 -14.03 -22.52 24.49
C ARG A 200 -15.47 -22.80 24.06
N LEU A 201 -15.65 -23.91 23.37
CA LEU A 201 -16.85 -24.71 23.49
C LEU A 201 -16.44 -25.92 24.32
N LEU A 202 -17.15 -26.10 25.42
CA LEU A 202 -16.91 -27.11 26.44
C LEU A 202 -16.74 -28.49 25.80
N ARG A 203 -15.59 -29.13 26.03
CA ARG A 203 -15.47 -30.57 25.94
C ARG A 203 -15.40 -31.09 27.38
N PRO A 204 -16.30 -32.01 27.81
CA PRO A 204 -16.27 -32.55 29.16
C PRO A 204 -14.94 -33.26 29.43
N ALA A 205 -14.48 -33.18 30.67
CA ALA A 205 -13.21 -33.72 31.12
C ALA A 205 -13.11 -35.22 30.84
N GLN A 206 -12.17 -35.64 29.99
CA GLN A 206 -11.81 -37.05 29.88
C GLN A 206 -10.91 -37.45 31.06
N PRO A 207 -11.08 -38.67 31.61
CA PRO A 207 -10.27 -39.17 32.72
C PRO A 207 -8.80 -39.24 32.33
N LYS A 208 -7.93 -38.91 33.30
CA LYS A 208 -6.47 -38.90 33.17
C LYS A 208 -5.94 -40.31 32.94
N ALA A 209 -5.70 -40.67 31.68
CA ALA A 209 -5.00 -41.90 31.31
C ALA A 209 -3.49 -41.80 31.58
N ALA A 210 -2.91 -42.92 31.99
CA ALA A 210 -1.51 -43.16 32.36
C ALA A 210 -0.48 -42.65 31.30
N PRO A 211 0.79 -42.40 31.71
CA PRO A 211 1.79 -41.82 30.82
C PRO A 211 2.11 -42.73 29.63
N VAL A 212 1.79 -42.26 28.42
CA VAL A 212 2.10 -42.93 27.15
C VAL A 212 3.56 -42.64 26.77
N PRO A 213 4.33 -43.64 26.27
CA PRO A 213 5.70 -43.45 25.80
C PRO A 213 5.79 -42.42 24.66
N ASN A 214 6.97 -41.79 24.56
CA ASN A 214 7.29 -40.70 23.62
C ASN A 214 6.62 -40.86 22.23
N PRO A 215 5.90 -39.83 21.74
CA PRO A 215 5.19 -39.94 20.48
C PRO A 215 6.17 -40.02 19.31
N ALA A 216 5.98 -41.03 18.47
CA ALA A 216 6.59 -41.12 17.15
C ALA A 216 6.32 -39.83 16.34
N PRO A 217 7.23 -39.45 15.42
CA PRO A 217 7.11 -38.22 14.63
C PRO A 217 5.73 -38.15 13.98
N VAL A 218 5.00 -37.06 14.27
CA VAL A 218 3.66 -36.81 13.74
C VAL A 218 3.73 -36.84 12.21
N PRO A 219 3.07 -37.81 11.54
CA PRO A 219 2.99 -37.80 10.09
C PRO A 219 2.32 -36.50 9.65
N LYS A 220 2.88 -35.86 8.61
CA LYS A 220 2.25 -34.73 7.94
C LYS A 220 0.77 -35.08 7.69
N PRO A 221 -0.18 -34.15 7.94
CA PRO A 221 -1.59 -34.44 7.71
C PRO A 221 -1.75 -34.93 6.27
N ALA A 222 -2.17 -36.19 6.14
CA ALA A 222 -2.51 -36.75 4.85
C ALA A 222 -3.60 -35.88 4.24
N ASN A 223 -3.37 -35.45 3.00
CA ASN A 223 -4.38 -34.80 2.19
C ASN A 223 -5.65 -35.65 2.19
N THR A 224 -6.79 -34.99 2.37
CA THR A 224 -8.15 -35.44 2.03
C THR A 224 -8.51 -36.86 2.49
N ILE A 225 -9.10 -36.94 3.68
CA ILE A 225 -9.78 -38.14 4.15
C ILE A 225 -11.00 -38.38 3.22
N PRO A 226 -11.21 -39.60 2.69
CA PRO A 226 -12.31 -39.89 1.77
C PRO A 226 -13.68 -39.66 2.40
N TRP A 227 -14.65 -39.26 1.56
CA TRP A 227 -16.05 -39.06 1.92
C TRP A 227 -16.71 -40.43 2.21
N THR A 228 -17.33 -40.58 3.38
CA THR A 228 -18.08 -41.79 3.78
C THR A 228 -19.48 -41.43 4.25
N TRP A 229 -20.44 -42.33 4.04
CA TRP A 229 -21.85 -42.13 4.45
C TRP A 229 -22.00 -41.93 5.95
N ASP A 230 -21.20 -42.60 6.78
CA ASP A 230 -21.22 -42.41 8.23
C ASP A 230 -20.86 -40.98 8.63
N ARG A 231 -19.95 -40.34 7.88
CA ARG A 231 -19.61 -38.92 8.08
C ARG A 231 -20.70 -38.00 7.62
N LEU A 232 -21.42 -38.32 6.55
CA LEU A 232 -22.59 -37.56 6.13
C LEU A 232 -23.64 -37.60 7.25
N TRP A 233 -23.89 -38.75 7.85
CA TRP A 233 -24.83 -38.88 8.97
C TRP A 233 -24.32 -38.21 10.25
N GLU A 234 -23.04 -38.36 10.60
CA GLU A 234 -22.43 -37.64 11.73
C GLU A 234 -22.47 -36.12 11.53
N THR A 235 -22.28 -35.65 10.29
CA THR A 235 -22.39 -34.22 9.97
C THR A 235 -23.84 -33.76 9.93
N LEU A 236 -24.79 -34.52 9.38
CA LEU A 236 -26.22 -34.18 9.36
C LEU A 236 -26.86 -34.22 10.77
N LEU A 237 -26.48 -35.19 11.60
CA LEU A 237 -26.92 -35.33 12.99
C LEU A 237 -26.04 -34.54 13.96
N SER A 238 -25.02 -33.84 13.46
CA SER A 238 -24.24 -32.95 14.31
C SER A 238 -25.16 -31.89 14.90
N GLU A 239 -24.95 -31.55 16.17
CA GLU A 239 -25.77 -30.58 16.89
C GLU A 239 -25.91 -29.23 16.14
N ARG A 240 -24.88 -28.83 15.39
CA ARG A 240 -24.90 -27.62 14.55
C ARG A 240 -25.83 -27.75 13.34
N THR A 241 -25.87 -28.92 12.74
CA THR A 241 -26.64 -29.16 11.50
C THR A 241 -28.09 -29.44 11.85
N LEU A 242 -28.34 -30.12 12.97
CA LEU A 242 -29.69 -30.27 13.53
C LEU A 242 -30.26 -28.91 13.94
N GLN A 243 -29.47 -28.03 14.56
CA GLN A 243 -29.86 -26.63 14.77
C GLN A 243 -30.13 -25.91 13.45
N ALA A 244 -29.27 -26.07 12.44
CA ALA A 244 -29.47 -25.42 11.14
C ALA A 244 -30.74 -25.90 10.42
N ILE A 245 -31.03 -27.20 10.42
CA ILE A 245 -32.25 -27.80 9.84
C ILE A 245 -33.49 -27.30 10.60
N LEU A 246 -33.42 -27.21 11.92
CA LEU A 246 -34.51 -26.72 12.74
C LEU A 246 -34.78 -25.23 12.50
N PHE A 247 -33.75 -24.39 12.38
CA PHE A 247 -33.90 -22.98 11.97
C PHE A 247 -34.36 -22.83 10.53
N LEU A 248 -33.95 -23.73 9.62
CA LEU A 248 -34.43 -23.76 8.24
C LEU A 248 -35.91 -24.13 8.18
N GLY A 249 -36.35 -25.12 8.96
CA GLY A 249 -37.76 -25.49 9.07
C GLY A 249 -38.60 -24.33 9.63
N ALA A 250 -38.10 -23.65 10.67
CA ALA A 250 -38.70 -22.43 11.19
C ALA A 250 -38.83 -21.33 10.12
N LEU A 251 -37.77 -21.12 9.33
CA LEU A 251 -37.77 -20.16 8.22
C LEU A 251 -38.80 -20.54 7.14
N LEU A 252 -38.88 -21.82 6.77
CA LEU A 252 -39.84 -22.33 5.78
C LEU A 252 -41.29 -22.16 6.24
N VAL A 253 -41.57 -22.35 7.53
CA VAL A 253 -42.91 -22.07 8.09
C VAL A 253 -43.27 -20.59 7.98
N VAL A 254 -42.35 -19.70 8.32
CA VAL A 254 -42.56 -18.24 8.15
C VAL A 254 -42.75 -17.87 6.68
N ALA A 255 -41.92 -18.43 5.78
CA ALA A 255 -42.04 -18.21 4.35
C ALA A 255 -43.37 -18.72 3.80
N ALA A 256 -43.83 -19.90 4.22
CA ALA A 256 -45.14 -20.44 3.88
C ALA A 256 -46.27 -19.54 4.39
N GLY A 257 -46.15 -19.01 5.61
CA GLY A 257 -47.07 -18.01 6.15
C GLY A 257 -47.14 -16.74 5.29
N ILE A 258 -45.98 -16.18 4.91
CA ILE A 258 -45.90 -15.02 4.02
C ILE A 258 -46.53 -15.33 2.65
N SER A 259 -46.21 -16.49 2.06
CA SER A 259 -46.80 -16.90 0.78
C SER A 259 -48.31 -17.07 0.89
N TRP A 260 -48.81 -17.67 1.97
CA TRP A 260 -50.25 -17.81 2.19
C TRP A 260 -50.93 -16.44 2.33
N VAL A 261 -50.35 -15.51 3.11
CA VAL A 261 -50.84 -14.13 3.24
C VAL A 261 -50.73 -13.34 1.94
N ALA A 262 -49.74 -13.60 1.10
CA ALA A 262 -49.59 -12.88 -0.17
C ALA A 262 -50.55 -13.38 -1.26
N TRP A 263 -50.84 -14.68 -1.30
CA TRP A 263 -51.52 -15.31 -2.45
C TRP A 263 -52.94 -15.82 -2.17
N ASN A 264 -53.27 -16.19 -0.94
CA ASN A 264 -54.56 -16.79 -0.57
C ASN A 264 -55.39 -15.92 0.37
N TRP A 265 -55.02 -14.64 0.51
CA TRP A 265 -55.65 -13.75 1.48
C TRP A 265 -57.13 -13.53 1.19
N GLU A 266 -57.46 -13.24 -0.07
CA GLU A 266 -58.83 -12.89 -0.49
C GLU A 266 -59.85 -14.03 -0.36
N THR A 267 -59.39 -15.28 -0.15
CA THR A 267 -60.26 -16.46 -0.11
C THR A 267 -61.03 -16.61 1.20
N PHE A 268 -60.63 -15.92 2.27
CA PHE A 268 -61.22 -16.04 3.61
C PHE A 268 -61.81 -14.71 4.08
N SER A 269 -62.83 -14.74 4.96
CA SER A 269 -63.36 -13.51 5.57
C SER A 269 -62.33 -12.84 6.50
N PRO A 270 -62.26 -11.51 6.61
CA PRO A 270 -61.30 -10.78 7.46
C PRO A 270 -61.15 -11.28 8.91
N PRO A 271 -62.23 -11.62 9.65
CA PRO A 271 -62.08 -12.15 11.01
C PRO A 271 -61.44 -13.54 11.04
N LEU A 272 -61.74 -14.37 10.04
CA LEU A 272 -61.20 -15.72 9.92
C LEU A 272 -59.71 -15.69 9.53
N GLN A 273 -59.34 -14.81 8.60
CA GLN A 273 -57.96 -14.55 8.21
C GLN A 273 -57.09 -14.23 9.45
N VAL A 274 -57.54 -13.28 10.27
CA VAL A 274 -56.85 -12.86 11.50
C VAL A 274 -56.88 -13.95 12.57
N GLY A 275 -58.02 -14.63 12.73
CA GLY A 275 -58.18 -15.71 13.69
C GLY A 275 -57.21 -16.87 13.44
N ILE A 276 -57.07 -17.30 12.18
CA ILE A 276 -56.15 -18.39 11.80
C ILE A 276 -54.70 -18.03 12.15
N LEU A 277 -54.28 -16.82 11.81
CA LEU A 277 -52.92 -16.34 12.08
C LEU A 277 -52.66 -16.20 13.59
N ALA A 278 -53.57 -15.55 14.33
CA ALA A 278 -53.45 -15.38 15.76
C ALA A 278 -53.39 -16.71 16.51
N VAL A 279 -54.22 -17.70 16.11
CA VAL A 279 -54.19 -19.05 16.66
C VAL A 279 -52.89 -19.76 16.32
N GLY A 280 -52.40 -19.63 15.08
CA GLY A 280 -51.11 -20.19 14.66
C GLY A 280 -49.95 -19.64 15.49
N THR A 281 -49.87 -18.33 15.64
CA THR A 281 -48.86 -17.64 16.45
C THR A 281 -48.94 -18.06 17.92
N ALA A 282 -50.14 -18.08 18.51
CA ALA A 282 -50.35 -18.52 19.89
C ALA A 282 -49.96 -19.99 20.08
N ALA A 283 -50.27 -20.87 19.12
CA ALA A 283 -49.88 -22.28 19.15
C ALA A 283 -48.36 -22.45 19.14
N PHE A 284 -47.61 -21.68 18.35
CA PHE A 284 -46.15 -21.72 18.37
C PHE A 284 -45.55 -21.23 19.70
N PHE A 285 -46.11 -20.17 20.30
CA PHE A 285 -45.71 -19.72 21.63
C PHE A 285 -46.01 -20.77 22.71
N ALA A 286 -47.20 -21.38 22.69
CA ALA A 286 -47.59 -22.42 23.62
C ALA A 286 -46.75 -23.70 23.46
N ALA A 287 -46.51 -24.13 22.22
CA ALA A 287 -45.64 -25.27 21.91
C ALA A 287 -44.20 -25.00 22.34
N GLY A 288 -43.66 -23.81 22.04
CA GLY A 288 -42.34 -23.40 22.50
C GLY A 288 -42.22 -23.41 24.02
N TRP A 289 -43.23 -22.89 24.72
CA TRP A 289 -43.30 -22.90 26.18
C TRP A 289 -43.35 -24.32 26.75
N TYR A 290 -44.17 -25.18 26.18
CA TYR A 290 -44.32 -26.57 26.61
C TYR A 290 -43.03 -27.37 26.37
N VAL A 291 -42.47 -27.30 25.17
CA VAL A 291 -41.23 -27.99 24.79
C VAL A 291 -40.04 -27.49 25.63
N HIS A 292 -39.97 -26.19 25.92
CA HIS A 292 -38.90 -25.62 26.72
C HIS A 292 -38.98 -26.00 28.20
N ASN A 293 -40.16 -25.88 28.83
CA ASN A 293 -40.32 -26.04 30.28
C ASN A 293 -40.63 -27.47 30.71
N HIS A 294 -41.40 -28.23 29.93
CA HIS A 294 -41.83 -29.57 30.31
C HIS A 294 -40.96 -30.68 29.68
N LEU A 295 -40.53 -30.51 28.42
CA LEU A 295 -39.69 -31.52 27.74
C LEU A 295 -38.19 -31.27 27.90
N ALA A 296 -37.79 -30.15 28.50
CA ALA A 296 -36.39 -29.73 28.68
C ALA A 296 -35.57 -29.62 27.37
N LEU A 297 -36.22 -29.62 26.20
CA LEU A 297 -35.59 -29.47 24.89
C LEU A 297 -35.37 -27.99 24.58
N ARG A 298 -34.37 -27.39 25.25
CA ARG A 298 -34.15 -25.93 25.23
C ARG A 298 -34.01 -25.35 23.82
N GLY A 299 -33.21 -25.98 22.96
CA GLY A 299 -32.97 -25.50 21.58
C GLY A 299 -34.24 -25.48 20.73
N SER A 300 -34.99 -26.59 20.73
CA SER A 300 -36.25 -26.71 20.00
C SER A 300 -37.32 -25.76 20.52
N GLY A 301 -37.43 -25.62 21.84
CA GLY A 301 -38.35 -24.66 22.46
C GLY A 301 -38.03 -23.21 22.06
N ILE A 302 -36.75 -22.82 22.07
CA ILE A 302 -36.30 -21.47 21.63
C ILE A 302 -36.65 -21.23 20.16
N ALA A 303 -36.50 -22.22 19.29
CA ALA A 303 -36.84 -22.06 17.87
C ALA A 303 -38.35 -21.90 17.64
N LEU A 304 -39.20 -22.67 18.34
CA LEU A 304 -40.65 -22.53 18.27
C LEU A 304 -41.11 -21.15 18.79
N PHE A 305 -40.52 -20.69 19.90
CA PHE A 305 -40.71 -19.31 20.35
C PHE A 305 -40.25 -18.29 19.29
N GLY A 306 -39.17 -18.59 18.56
CA GLY A 306 -38.67 -17.75 17.48
C GLY A 306 -39.61 -17.68 16.28
N VAL A 307 -40.24 -18.79 15.89
CA VAL A 307 -41.27 -18.82 14.84
C VAL A 307 -42.47 -17.97 15.27
N GLY A 308 -43.01 -18.22 16.47
CA GLY A 308 -44.12 -17.43 17.00
C GLY A 308 -43.79 -15.94 17.03
N ALA A 309 -42.58 -15.58 17.46
CA ALA A 309 -42.12 -14.19 17.46
C ALA A 309 -42.09 -13.58 16.04
N LEU A 310 -41.58 -14.29 15.05
CA LEU A 310 -41.52 -13.81 13.66
C LEU A 310 -42.89 -13.69 12.98
N LEU A 311 -43.91 -14.43 13.44
CA LEU A 311 -45.27 -14.35 12.92
C LEU A 311 -46.03 -13.10 13.42
N VAL A 312 -45.73 -12.59 14.61
CA VAL A 312 -46.40 -11.39 15.16
C VAL A 312 -46.42 -10.17 14.20
N PRO A 313 -45.29 -9.73 13.59
CA PRO A 313 -45.34 -8.63 12.63
C PRO A 313 -46.12 -8.99 11.36
N LEU A 314 -46.14 -10.27 10.97
CA LEU A 314 -46.97 -10.74 9.85
C LEU A 314 -48.45 -10.65 10.20
N ASP A 315 -48.86 -11.03 11.41
CA ASP A 315 -50.25 -10.95 11.89
C ASP A 315 -50.75 -9.51 11.88
N ILE A 316 -49.91 -8.55 12.28
CA ILE A 316 -50.24 -7.12 12.26
C ILE A 316 -50.35 -6.58 10.83
N TYR A 317 -49.50 -7.06 9.91
CA TYR A 317 -49.59 -6.68 8.50
C TYR A 317 -50.83 -7.28 7.83
N ALA A 318 -51.15 -8.53 8.15
CA ALA A 318 -52.39 -9.21 7.77
C ALA A 318 -53.62 -8.46 8.28
N LEU A 319 -53.62 -8.04 9.55
CA LEU A 319 -54.67 -7.20 10.14
C LEU A 319 -54.92 -5.93 9.31
N TYR A 320 -53.87 -5.30 8.79
CA TYR A 320 -54.01 -4.17 7.87
C TYR A 320 -54.63 -4.58 6.53
N LEU A 321 -54.12 -5.64 5.89
CA LEU A 321 -54.62 -6.13 4.60
C LEU A 321 -56.08 -6.61 4.64
N SER A 322 -56.55 -7.04 5.81
CA SER A 322 -57.93 -7.51 6.00
C SER A 322 -59.00 -6.42 5.83
N GLY A 323 -58.59 -5.15 5.69
CA GLY A 323 -59.51 -4.02 5.49
C GLY A 323 -60.23 -3.56 6.76
N MET A 324 -59.92 -4.13 7.93
CA MET A 324 -60.51 -3.74 9.22
C MET A 324 -60.11 -2.32 9.67
N PHE A 325 -59.07 -1.74 9.07
CA PHE A 325 -58.63 -0.38 9.37
C PHE A 325 -58.65 0.49 8.11
N PRO A 326 -58.88 1.82 8.25
CA PRO A 326 -58.82 2.74 7.11
C PRO A 326 -57.45 2.72 6.42
N ALA A 327 -57.39 2.91 5.10
CA ALA A 327 -56.14 2.88 4.33
C ALA A 327 -55.05 3.85 4.85
N GLY A 328 -55.44 4.97 5.46
CA GLY A 328 -54.52 5.94 6.08
C GLY A 328 -53.92 5.52 7.43
N SER A 329 -54.33 4.38 8.00
CA SER A 329 -53.88 3.91 9.32
C SER A 329 -52.56 3.13 9.30
N LEU A 330 -52.01 2.82 8.12
CA LEU A 330 -50.81 2.00 7.97
C LEU A 330 -49.62 2.49 8.82
N PRO A 331 -49.28 3.79 8.89
CA PRO A 331 -48.19 4.27 9.74
C PRO A 331 -48.42 3.98 11.23
N TRP A 332 -49.67 4.12 11.70
CA TRP A 332 -50.05 3.85 13.09
C TRP A 332 -50.02 2.37 13.41
N LEU A 333 -50.49 1.51 12.50
CA LEU A 333 -50.42 0.05 12.66
C LEU A 333 -48.99 -0.45 12.63
N TRP A 334 -48.15 0.10 11.75
CA TRP A 334 -46.72 -0.22 11.73
C TRP A 334 -46.04 0.18 13.03
N TRP A 335 -46.35 1.37 13.55
CA TRP A 335 -45.84 1.84 14.85
C TRP A 335 -46.30 0.92 15.99
N ALA A 336 -47.60 0.66 16.10
CA ALA A 336 -48.17 -0.18 17.15
C ALA A 336 -47.63 -1.61 17.07
N GLY A 337 -47.48 -2.14 15.86
CA GLY A 337 -46.92 -3.45 15.62
C GLY A 337 -45.47 -3.56 16.05
N SER A 338 -44.65 -2.55 15.73
CA SER A 338 -43.26 -2.50 16.15
C SER A 338 -43.11 -2.38 17.66
N ALA A 339 -43.97 -1.58 18.31
CA ALA A 339 -44.01 -1.44 19.77
C ALA A 339 -44.41 -2.75 20.45
N THR A 340 -45.43 -3.43 19.92
CA THR A 340 -45.88 -4.74 20.41
C THR A 340 -44.77 -5.78 20.29
N CYS A 341 -44.11 -5.86 19.13
CA CYS A 341 -42.95 -6.72 18.90
C CYS A 341 -41.83 -6.41 19.92
N LEU A 342 -41.51 -5.14 20.14
CA LEU A 342 -40.45 -4.73 21.07
C LEU A 342 -40.71 -5.24 22.49
N VAL A 343 -41.93 -5.02 23.01
CA VAL A 343 -42.33 -5.47 24.35
C VAL A 343 -42.29 -6.99 24.44
N LEU A 344 -42.88 -7.68 23.46
CA LEU A 344 -42.93 -9.14 23.45
C LEU A 344 -41.54 -9.75 23.38
N TYR A 345 -40.68 -9.29 22.47
CA TYR A 345 -39.32 -9.80 22.33
C TYR A 345 -38.46 -9.51 23.56
N PHE A 346 -38.68 -8.39 24.24
CA PHE A 346 -38.02 -8.09 25.50
C PHE A 346 -38.42 -9.08 26.60
N LEU A 347 -39.72 -9.32 26.78
CA LEU A 347 -40.24 -10.24 27.79
C LEU A 347 -39.79 -11.69 27.53
N VAL A 348 -39.90 -12.16 26.28
CA VAL A 348 -39.47 -13.51 25.87
C VAL A 348 -37.95 -13.65 25.99
N GLY A 349 -37.19 -12.64 25.57
CA GLY A 349 -35.74 -12.60 25.69
C GLY A 349 -35.27 -12.65 27.15
N GLN A 350 -35.89 -11.87 28.04
CA GLN A 350 -35.61 -11.89 29.48
C GLN A 350 -35.88 -13.26 30.11
N ARG A 351 -36.93 -13.95 29.66
CA ARG A 351 -37.30 -15.27 30.18
C ARG A 351 -36.38 -16.37 29.66
N LEU A 352 -36.08 -16.39 28.36
CA LEU A 352 -35.33 -17.46 27.70
C LEU A 352 -33.81 -17.24 27.72
N GLN A 353 -33.34 -16.01 27.94
CA GLN A 353 -31.93 -15.62 27.93
C GLN A 353 -31.19 -16.01 26.62
N ALA A 354 -31.95 -16.13 25.52
CA ALA A 354 -31.42 -16.59 24.24
C ALA A 354 -30.97 -15.38 23.36
N PRO A 355 -29.74 -15.40 22.79
CA PRO A 355 -29.21 -14.30 21.98
C PRO A 355 -30.08 -13.94 20.76
N PHE A 356 -30.79 -14.91 20.19
CA PHE A 356 -31.69 -14.72 19.06
C PHE A 356 -32.72 -13.59 19.31
N PHE A 357 -33.33 -13.56 20.50
CA PHE A 357 -34.29 -12.51 20.86
C PHE A 357 -33.65 -11.14 21.04
N GLY A 358 -32.34 -11.07 21.29
CA GLY A 358 -31.61 -9.79 21.25
C GLY A 358 -31.53 -9.19 19.85
N TYR A 359 -31.45 -10.03 18.80
CA TYR A 359 -31.48 -9.57 17.41
C TYR A 359 -32.88 -9.11 17.01
N LEU A 360 -33.92 -9.87 17.40
CA LEU A 360 -35.31 -9.49 17.17
C LEU A 360 -35.68 -8.19 17.90
N LEU A 361 -35.23 -8.05 19.15
CA LEU A 361 -35.44 -6.83 19.92
C LEU A 361 -34.77 -5.62 19.27
N ALA A 362 -33.54 -5.78 18.77
CA ALA A 362 -32.87 -4.75 17.99
C ALA A 362 -33.67 -4.40 16.73
N ALA A 363 -34.11 -5.40 15.95
CA ALA A 363 -34.93 -5.19 14.76
C ALA A 363 -36.25 -4.45 15.05
N ALA A 364 -36.96 -4.84 16.11
CA ALA A 364 -38.18 -4.16 16.55
C ALA A 364 -37.92 -2.71 16.99
N ALA A 365 -36.81 -2.45 17.69
CA ALA A 365 -36.42 -1.08 18.07
C ALA A 365 -36.11 -0.21 16.86
N GLY A 366 -35.41 -0.76 15.86
CA GLY A 366 -35.14 -0.08 14.60
C GLY A 366 -36.43 0.21 13.84
N SER A 367 -37.30 -0.79 13.71
CA SER A 367 -38.59 -0.66 13.03
C SER A 367 -39.48 0.39 13.71
N LEU A 368 -39.57 0.37 15.04
CA LEU A 368 -40.35 1.34 15.81
C LEU A 368 -39.87 2.77 15.59
N ALA A 369 -38.56 2.99 15.53
CA ALA A 369 -38.04 4.32 15.29
C ALA A 369 -38.30 4.81 13.86
N VAL A 370 -38.16 3.95 12.85
CA VAL A 370 -38.50 4.31 11.47
C VAL A 370 -40.02 4.55 11.34
N ALA A 371 -40.85 3.74 11.98
CA ALA A 371 -42.30 3.96 12.04
C ALA A 371 -42.64 5.30 12.72
N THR A 372 -41.91 5.66 13.79
CA THR A 372 -42.07 6.95 14.48
C THR A 372 -41.71 8.12 13.57
N LEU A 373 -40.66 8.00 12.74
CA LEU A 373 -40.34 9.02 11.73
C LEU A 373 -41.39 9.12 10.63
N ASN A 374 -42.00 8.00 10.23
CA ASN A 374 -43.04 7.98 9.21
C ASN A 374 -44.29 8.74 9.67
N LEU A 375 -44.59 8.73 10.98
CA LEU A 375 -45.66 9.54 11.56
C LEU A 375 -45.39 11.06 11.51
N TRP A 376 -44.16 11.49 11.20
CA TRP A 376 -43.80 12.91 11.11
C TRP A 376 -43.76 13.38 9.64
N PRO A 377 -44.71 14.21 9.17
CA PRO A 377 -44.77 14.66 7.78
C PRO A 377 -43.47 15.34 7.33
N GLY A 378 -42.95 14.96 6.16
CA GLY A 378 -41.76 15.56 5.55
C GLY A 378 -40.40 15.07 6.06
N GLN A 379 -40.36 14.16 7.05
CA GLN A 379 -39.10 13.69 7.65
C GLN A 379 -38.57 12.35 7.13
N LEU A 380 -39.19 11.77 6.09
CA LEU A 380 -38.71 10.51 5.51
C LEU A 380 -37.25 10.59 5.09
N MET A 381 -36.71 11.77 4.78
CA MET A 381 -35.31 11.97 4.40
C MET A 381 -34.33 11.64 5.55
N TYR A 382 -34.75 11.74 6.82
CA TYR A 382 -33.88 11.52 7.98
C TYR A 382 -33.83 10.06 8.46
N TRP A 383 -34.43 9.12 7.73
CA TRP A 383 -34.47 7.71 8.13
C TRP A 383 -33.06 7.11 8.29
N SER A 384 -32.11 7.47 7.43
CA SER A 384 -30.75 6.92 7.42
C SER A 384 -29.91 7.36 8.63
N PRO A 385 -29.78 8.66 8.99
CA PRO A 385 -29.02 9.04 10.19
C PRO A 385 -29.68 8.59 11.48
N VAL A 386 -31.02 8.53 11.55
CA VAL A 386 -31.73 8.06 12.74
C VAL A 386 -31.51 6.56 12.95
N THR A 387 -31.60 5.75 11.90
CA THR A 387 -31.26 4.32 12.00
C THR A 387 -29.81 4.11 12.40
N MET A 388 -28.89 4.94 11.92
CA MET A 388 -27.48 4.91 12.31
C MET A 388 -27.25 5.36 13.76
N ALA A 389 -28.00 6.35 14.25
CA ALA A 389 -27.95 6.77 15.65
C ALA A 389 -28.44 5.66 16.59
N ILE A 390 -29.48 4.93 16.19
CA ILE A 390 -29.95 3.76 16.95
C ILE A 390 -28.94 2.62 16.88
N ALA A 391 -28.34 2.37 15.72
CA ALA A 391 -27.25 1.41 15.61
C ALA A 391 -26.10 1.76 16.56
N LEU A 392 -25.73 3.04 16.66
CA LEU A 392 -24.73 3.51 17.62
C LEU A 392 -25.19 3.28 19.07
N PHE A 393 -26.44 3.61 19.40
CA PHE A 393 -27.01 3.37 20.74
C PHE A 393 -27.01 1.88 21.10
N LEU A 394 -27.40 0.99 20.19
CA LEU A 394 -27.34 -0.47 20.35
C LEU A 394 -25.88 -0.93 20.54
N GLY A 395 -24.94 -0.40 19.75
CA GLY A 395 -23.52 -0.71 19.89
C GLY A 395 -22.96 -0.31 21.26
N LEU A 396 -23.30 0.88 21.75
CA LEU A 396 -22.88 1.41 23.04
C LEU A 396 -23.51 0.61 24.20
N THR A 397 -24.83 0.37 24.14
CA THR A 397 -25.53 -0.44 25.16
C THR A 397 -25.00 -1.86 25.19
N GLY A 398 -24.80 -2.51 24.03
CA GLY A 398 -24.19 -3.84 23.93
C GLY A 398 -22.78 -3.88 24.52
N TRP A 399 -22.00 -2.82 24.33
CA TRP A 399 -20.67 -2.68 24.93
C TRP A 399 -20.71 -2.51 26.45
N HIS A 400 -21.61 -1.66 26.97
CA HIS A 400 -21.81 -1.46 28.41
C HIS A 400 -22.28 -2.74 29.10
N LEU A 401 -23.29 -3.42 28.52
CA LEU A 401 -23.80 -4.70 29.03
C LEU A 401 -22.72 -5.79 29.00
N GLY A 402 -21.87 -5.82 27.97
CA GLY A 402 -20.74 -6.74 27.88
C GLY A 402 -19.66 -6.51 28.95
N ARG A 403 -19.53 -5.28 29.48
CA ARG A 403 -18.60 -4.94 30.56
C ARG A 403 -19.15 -5.24 31.95
N ALA A 404 -20.47 -5.18 32.13
CA ALA A 404 -21.13 -5.48 33.40
C ALA A 404 -20.96 -6.96 33.83
N GLY A 405 -20.40 -7.81 32.95
CA GLY A 405 -20.08 -9.21 33.26
C GLY A 405 -21.26 -10.16 33.01
N SER A 406 -20.96 -11.46 32.95
CA SER A 406 -21.95 -12.50 32.62
C SER A 406 -23.00 -12.75 33.70
N GLN A 407 -22.90 -12.08 34.86
CA GLN A 407 -23.82 -12.27 35.98
C GLN A 407 -25.13 -11.47 35.84
N HIS A 408 -25.19 -10.46 34.95
CA HIS A 408 -26.43 -9.73 34.71
C HIS A 408 -27.39 -10.50 33.78
N ARG A 409 -28.69 -10.53 34.14
CA ARG A 409 -29.79 -11.10 33.32
C ARG A 409 -29.96 -10.47 31.93
N THR A 410 -29.24 -9.40 31.62
CA THR A 410 -29.24 -8.74 30.31
C THR A 410 -28.01 -9.05 29.47
N ALA A 411 -27.11 -9.92 29.95
CA ALA A 411 -25.90 -10.29 29.23
C ALA A 411 -26.18 -10.90 27.85
N PHE A 412 -27.32 -11.56 27.68
CA PHE A 412 -27.75 -12.14 26.39
C PHE A 412 -27.94 -11.08 25.28
N LEU A 413 -28.16 -9.81 25.63
CA LEU A 413 -28.33 -8.69 24.68
C LEU A 413 -26.99 -8.13 24.17
N SER A 414 -25.90 -8.36 24.90
CA SER A 414 -24.61 -7.69 24.63
C SER A 414 -24.05 -7.96 23.23
N ALA A 415 -23.99 -9.23 22.82
CA ALA A 415 -23.50 -9.61 21.50
C ALA A 415 -24.49 -9.27 20.38
N PRO A 416 -25.80 -9.60 20.49
CA PRO A 416 -26.78 -9.25 19.47
C PRO A 416 -26.86 -7.77 19.16
N PHE A 417 -26.94 -6.89 20.17
CA PHE A 417 -27.03 -5.45 19.94
C PHE A 417 -25.82 -4.91 19.19
N TYR A 418 -24.64 -5.41 19.54
CA TYR A 418 -23.41 -5.01 18.89
C TYR A 418 -23.28 -5.53 17.45
N HIS A 419 -23.72 -6.76 17.19
CA HIS A 419 -23.75 -7.32 15.85
C HIS A 419 -24.81 -6.64 14.96
N SER A 420 -25.99 -6.34 15.51
CA SER A 420 -27.02 -5.56 14.82
C SER A 420 -26.51 -4.16 14.49
N ALA A 421 -25.83 -3.49 15.43
CA ALA A 421 -25.21 -2.18 15.18
C ALA A 421 -24.24 -2.19 13.99
N LEU A 422 -23.36 -3.20 13.91
CA LEU A 422 -22.44 -3.37 12.80
C LEU A 422 -23.16 -3.70 11.49
N GLY A 423 -24.15 -4.60 11.53
CA GLY A 423 -24.93 -4.99 10.35
C GLY A 423 -25.71 -3.82 9.77
N TRP A 424 -26.37 -3.04 10.62
CA TRP A 424 -27.10 -1.83 10.21
C TRP A 424 -26.17 -0.76 9.69
N ALA A 425 -25.00 -0.55 10.32
CA ALA A 425 -24.03 0.40 9.80
C ALA A 425 -23.59 0.07 8.38
N VAL A 426 -23.32 -1.21 8.09
CA VAL A 426 -22.98 -1.64 6.73
C VAL A 426 -24.17 -1.46 5.78
N ALA A 427 -25.36 -1.91 6.18
CA ALA A 427 -26.56 -1.84 5.34
C ALA A 427 -26.94 -0.39 5.00
N VAL A 428 -26.99 0.51 5.98
CA VAL A 428 -27.33 1.93 5.78
C VAL A 428 -26.26 2.65 4.97
N LEU A 429 -24.97 2.37 5.17
CA LEU A 429 -23.92 2.96 4.34
C LEU A 429 -23.99 2.48 2.89
N LEU A 430 -24.26 1.19 2.67
CA LEU A 430 -24.36 0.63 1.32
C LEU A 430 -25.62 1.12 0.60
N VAL A 431 -26.77 1.08 1.26
CA VAL A 431 -28.04 1.57 0.70
C VAL A 431 -27.99 3.08 0.52
N GLY A 432 -27.55 3.85 1.53
CA GLY A 432 -27.45 5.31 1.46
C GLY A 432 -26.52 5.76 0.33
N THR A 433 -25.32 5.18 0.20
CA THR A 433 -24.41 5.54 -0.91
C THR A 433 -24.96 5.20 -2.29
N VAL A 434 -25.61 4.04 -2.44
CA VAL A 434 -26.15 3.62 -3.74
C VAL A 434 -27.41 4.41 -4.08
N PHE A 435 -28.38 4.52 -3.18
CA PHE A 435 -29.63 5.23 -3.46
C PHE A 435 -29.44 6.74 -3.53
N GLU A 436 -28.83 7.36 -2.53
CA GLU A 436 -28.69 8.82 -2.48
C GLU A 436 -27.63 9.30 -3.48
N GLY A 437 -26.55 8.53 -3.68
CA GLY A 437 -25.46 8.90 -4.60
C GLY A 437 -25.71 8.60 -6.09
N VAL A 438 -26.40 7.49 -6.42
CA VAL A 438 -26.59 7.05 -7.82
C VAL A 438 -27.96 7.47 -8.37
N TYR A 439 -29.01 7.43 -7.55
CA TYR A 439 -30.39 7.63 -8.03
C TYR A 439 -31.01 8.98 -7.64
N GLY A 440 -30.63 9.56 -6.50
CA GLY A 440 -31.29 10.76 -5.97
C GLY A 440 -31.05 12.05 -6.75
N GLY A 441 -29.95 12.13 -7.49
CA GLY A 441 -29.37 13.42 -7.88
C GLY A 441 -28.92 14.18 -6.63
N TYR A 442 -27.68 14.67 -6.59
CA TYR A 442 -27.10 15.22 -5.36
C TYR A 442 -27.82 16.50 -4.89
N ARG A 443 -28.95 16.37 -4.18
CA ARG A 443 -29.53 17.48 -3.44
C ARG A 443 -28.60 17.80 -2.28
N PRO A 444 -28.43 19.08 -1.91
CA PRO A 444 -27.60 19.44 -0.77
C PRO A 444 -27.99 18.65 0.48
N ASP A 445 -29.29 18.53 0.77
CA ASP A 445 -29.75 17.86 1.99
C ASP A 445 -29.32 16.38 2.06
N ASP A 446 -29.19 15.67 0.94
CA ASP A 446 -28.72 14.28 0.92
C ASP A 446 -27.23 14.18 1.29
N LEU A 447 -26.42 15.18 0.93
CA LEU A 447 -24.98 15.21 1.22
C LEU A 447 -24.71 15.33 2.73
N ILE A 448 -25.51 16.11 3.47
CA ILE A 448 -25.38 16.21 4.93
C ILE A 448 -25.85 14.93 5.63
N LEU A 449 -26.86 14.24 5.08
CA LEU A 449 -27.32 12.95 5.58
C LEU A 449 -26.24 11.87 5.40
N LEU A 450 -25.63 11.79 4.21
CA LEU A 450 -24.48 10.91 3.94
C LEU A 450 -23.31 11.21 4.88
N THR A 451 -23.02 12.49 5.14
CA THR A 451 -21.99 12.91 6.09
C THR A 451 -22.24 12.30 7.48
N LEU A 452 -23.46 12.46 7.99
CA LEU A 452 -23.85 11.95 9.31
C LEU A 452 -23.78 10.42 9.34
N ASN A 453 -24.26 9.74 8.29
CA ASN A 453 -24.21 8.29 8.17
C ASN A 453 -22.77 7.76 8.25
N PHE A 454 -21.86 8.34 7.48
CA PHE A 454 -20.45 7.95 7.46
C PHE A 454 -19.72 8.30 8.76
N ALA A 455 -20.05 9.43 9.40
CA ALA A 455 -19.47 9.80 10.69
C ALA A 455 -19.91 8.84 11.80
N LEU A 456 -21.21 8.53 11.89
CA LEU A 456 -21.76 7.57 12.85
C LEU A 456 -21.27 6.15 12.56
N GLY A 457 -21.19 5.74 11.29
CA GLY A 457 -20.61 4.47 10.87
C GLY A 457 -19.16 4.32 11.32
N ALA A 458 -18.35 5.38 11.20
CA ALA A 458 -16.98 5.38 11.71
C ALA A 458 -16.91 5.16 13.23
N MET A 459 -17.82 5.78 14.01
CA MET A 459 -17.92 5.56 15.45
C MET A 459 -18.28 4.10 15.77
N ILE A 460 -19.27 3.54 15.08
CA ILE A 460 -19.73 2.16 15.26
C ILE A 460 -18.60 1.18 14.92
N PHE A 461 -17.89 1.35 13.81
CA PHE A 461 -16.77 0.48 13.42
C PHE A 461 -15.57 0.63 14.35
N THR A 462 -15.30 1.82 14.87
CA THR A 462 -14.24 2.06 15.87
C THR A 462 -14.57 1.36 17.18
N GLY A 463 -15.83 1.49 17.64
CA GLY A 463 -16.39 0.69 18.71
C GLY A 463 -16.16 -0.79 18.43
N GLY A 464 -16.58 -1.24 17.23
CA GLY A 464 -16.37 -2.55 16.58
C GLY A 464 -14.99 -3.15 16.81
N ARG A 465 -13.99 -2.35 16.42
CA ARG A 465 -12.58 -2.72 16.48
C ARG A 465 -12.09 -2.92 17.91
N SER A 466 -12.61 -2.19 18.89
CA SER A 466 -12.20 -2.33 20.29
C SER A 466 -12.57 -3.71 20.87
N ARG A 467 -13.71 -4.28 20.45
CA ARG A 467 -14.23 -5.57 20.93
C ARG A 467 -13.63 -6.76 20.20
N TYR A 468 -13.68 -6.79 18.87
CA TYR A 468 -13.33 -7.98 18.07
C TYR A 468 -11.89 -7.99 17.56
N ARG A 469 -11.22 -6.83 17.55
CA ARG A 469 -9.86 -6.65 17.01
C ARG A 469 -9.70 -7.05 15.54
N TRP A 470 -10.78 -7.07 14.77
CA TRP A 470 -10.73 -7.38 13.34
C TRP A 470 -10.17 -6.22 12.52
N LEU A 471 -9.25 -6.53 11.60
CA LEU A 471 -8.60 -5.54 10.74
C LEU A 471 -9.59 -4.85 9.79
N SER A 472 -10.60 -5.59 9.31
CA SER A 472 -11.64 -5.06 8.43
C SER A 472 -12.46 -3.95 9.08
N LEU A 473 -12.77 -4.04 10.37
CA LEU A 473 -13.49 -3.01 11.11
C LEU A 473 -12.65 -1.74 11.27
N LEU A 474 -11.34 -1.90 11.48
CA LEU A 474 -10.43 -0.74 11.44
C LEU A 474 -10.42 -0.15 10.03
N GLY A 475 -10.29 -0.95 8.98
CA GLY A 475 -10.36 -0.47 7.60
C GLY A 475 -11.66 0.28 7.28
N ALA A 476 -12.81 -0.24 7.71
CA ALA A 476 -14.13 0.36 7.51
C ALA A 476 -14.27 1.68 8.28
N ALA A 477 -13.87 1.74 9.55
CA ALA A 477 -13.80 2.98 10.32
C ALA A 477 -12.90 4.01 9.61
N LEU A 478 -11.74 3.53 9.14
CA LEU A 478 -10.74 4.36 8.48
C LEU A 478 -11.14 4.83 7.08
N LEU A 479 -12.07 4.17 6.40
CA LEU A 479 -12.65 4.66 5.15
C LEU A 479 -13.84 5.58 5.41
N SER A 480 -14.58 5.37 6.50
CA SER A 480 -15.83 6.07 6.74
C SER A 480 -15.63 7.55 7.10
N LEU A 481 -14.65 7.93 7.94
CA LEU A 481 -14.44 9.36 8.24
C LEU A 481 -14.02 10.22 7.02
N PRO A 482 -13.09 9.80 6.13
CA PRO A 482 -12.77 10.60 4.96
C PRO A 482 -13.96 10.71 4.02
N LEU A 483 -14.77 9.67 3.87
CA LEU A 483 -16.02 9.76 3.11
C LEU A 483 -17.01 10.72 3.78
N ALA A 484 -17.14 10.72 5.10
CA ALA A 484 -17.92 11.75 5.81
C ALA A 484 -17.39 13.16 5.50
N GLY A 485 -16.07 13.34 5.50
CA GLY A 485 -15.43 14.61 5.13
C GLY A 485 -15.67 15.04 3.69
N LEU A 486 -15.66 14.10 2.75
CA LEU A 486 -16.03 14.32 1.34
C LEU A 486 -17.42 14.90 1.25
N TRP A 487 -18.39 14.17 1.80
CA TRP A 487 -19.80 14.53 1.70
C TRP A 487 -20.09 15.85 2.41
N LEU A 488 -19.45 16.10 3.56
CA LEU A 488 -19.61 17.36 4.29
C LEU A 488 -19.10 18.53 3.47
N GLY A 489 -17.95 18.35 2.85
CA GLY A 489 -17.37 19.41 2.07
C GLY A 489 -18.11 19.65 0.76
N LEU A 490 -18.64 18.60 0.10
CA LEU A 490 -19.54 18.74 -1.05
C LEU A 490 -20.84 19.45 -0.67
N TRP A 491 -21.40 19.13 0.50
CA TRP A 491 -22.55 19.82 1.05
C TRP A 491 -22.28 21.31 1.26
N LEU A 492 -21.17 21.64 1.94
CA LEU A 492 -20.74 23.02 2.17
C LEU A 492 -20.54 23.77 0.85
N ALA A 493 -19.92 23.12 -0.14
CA ALA A 493 -19.70 23.70 -1.47
C ALA A 493 -21.01 24.03 -2.20
N ASN A 494 -22.06 23.22 -2.00
CA ASN A 494 -23.38 23.48 -2.59
C ASN A 494 -24.16 24.57 -1.85
N GLN A 495 -24.09 24.64 -0.52
CA GLN A 495 -24.82 25.64 0.27
C GLN A 495 -24.20 27.03 0.18
N ALA A 496 -22.89 27.10 0.00
CA ALA A 496 -22.18 28.32 -0.26
C ALA A 496 -21.09 28.02 -1.30
N PRO A 497 -21.23 28.49 -2.55
CA PRO A 497 -20.14 28.43 -3.53
C PRO A 497 -18.85 29.07 -3.00
N ALA A 498 -18.98 30.03 -2.08
CA ALA A 498 -17.89 30.65 -1.33
C ALA A 498 -17.25 29.72 -0.26
N ALA A 499 -17.86 28.58 0.05
CA ALA A 499 -17.37 27.54 0.96
C ALA A 499 -16.60 26.40 0.25
N TRP A 500 -16.71 26.29 -1.08
CA TRP A 500 -15.83 25.46 -1.94
C TRP A 500 -14.33 25.58 -1.61
N PRO A 501 -13.81 26.78 -1.25
CA PRO A 501 -12.44 27.00 -0.84
C PRO A 501 -12.07 26.46 0.56
N TRP A 502 -12.97 25.81 1.30
CA TRP A 502 -12.73 25.29 2.66
C TRP A 502 -12.73 23.76 2.73
N LEU A 503 -13.06 23.08 1.63
CA LEU A 503 -13.01 21.63 1.48
C LEU A 503 -11.61 21.05 1.74
N GLY A 504 -10.60 21.59 1.07
CA GLY A 504 -9.20 21.16 1.20
C GLY A 504 -8.70 21.15 2.66
N PRO A 505 -8.87 22.24 3.44
CA PRO A 505 -8.49 22.23 4.84
C PRO A 505 -9.24 21.22 5.72
N VAL A 506 -10.52 20.93 5.44
CA VAL A 506 -11.28 19.88 6.13
C VAL A 506 -10.64 18.51 5.91
N TRP A 507 -10.26 18.20 4.67
CA TRP A 507 -9.56 16.96 4.32
C TRP A 507 -8.16 16.85 4.93
N ALA A 508 -7.43 17.96 4.97
CA ALA A 508 -6.15 18.01 5.65
C ALA A 508 -6.35 17.78 7.17
N GLY A 509 -7.34 18.41 7.79
CA GLY A 509 -7.67 18.21 9.21
C GLY A 509 -8.04 16.76 9.53
N LEU A 510 -8.78 16.09 8.65
CA LEU A 510 -9.08 14.65 8.78
C LEU A 510 -7.82 13.79 8.69
N THR A 511 -6.94 14.05 7.71
CA THR A 511 -5.65 13.34 7.56
C THR A 511 -4.81 13.42 8.84
N VAL A 512 -4.85 14.56 9.51
CA VAL A 512 -4.14 14.83 10.76
C VAL A 512 -4.73 14.07 11.92
N THR A 513 -6.06 14.08 12.03
CA THR A 513 -6.80 13.34 13.04
C THR A 513 -6.52 11.84 12.91
N TYR A 514 -6.38 11.32 11.68
CA TYR A 514 -5.97 9.95 11.38
C TYR A 514 -4.55 9.63 11.87
N LEU A 515 -3.60 10.51 11.61
CA LEU A 515 -2.23 10.29 12.02
C LEU A 515 -2.06 10.39 13.54
N LEU A 516 -2.80 11.29 14.19
CA LEU A 516 -2.84 11.44 15.65
C LEU A 516 -3.49 10.23 16.34
N THR A 517 -4.59 9.70 15.78
CA THR A 517 -5.23 8.48 16.30
C THR A 517 -4.35 7.25 16.11
N ALA A 518 -3.69 7.10 14.96
CA ALA A 518 -2.69 6.05 14.74
C ALA A 518 -1.52 6.12 15.74
N TRP A 519 -1.13 7.33 16.13
CA TRP A 519 -0.05 7.56 17.09
C TRP A 519 -0.47 7.27 18.54
N ARG A 520 -1.69 7.62 18.94
CA ARG A 520 -2.23 7.37 20.29
C ARG A 520 -2.56 5.90 20.59
N TRP A 521 -2.54 5.01 19.58
CA TRP A 521 -2.71 3.56 19.79
C TRP A 521 -1.40 2.78 19.66
N PRO A 522 -0.58 2.71 20.73
CA PRO A 522 0.69 1.99 20.72
C PRO A 522 0.54 0.47 20.48
N SER A 523 -0.66 -0.08 20.66
CA SER A 523 -1.00 -1.50 20.47
C SER A 523 -1.25 -1.92 19.02
N LEU A 524 -1.20 -1.00 18.04
CA LEU A 524 -1.41 -1.35 16.64
C LEU A 524 -0.29 -2.26 16.12
N SER A 525 -0.69 -3.37 15.49
CA SER A 525 0.19 -4.30 14.79
C SER A 525 0.89 -3.62 13.59
N THR A 526 1.97 -4.23 13.10
CA THR A 526 2.75 -3.69 11.97
C THR A 526 1.91 -3.56 10.69
N GLN A 527 0.95 -4.46 10.47
CA GLN A 527 0.02 -4.40 9.33
C GLN A 527 -0.97 -3.24 9.47
N GLU A 528 -1.52 -3.00 10.66
CA GLU A 528 -2.43 -1.89 10.93
C GLU A 528 -1.77 -0.54 10.72
N ARG A 529 -0.52 -0.40 11.19
CA ARG A 529 0.28 0.81 10.93
C ARG A 529 0.55 0.99 9.44
N ARG A 530 0.76 -0.08 8.67
CA ARG A 530 0.91 0.01 7.21
C ARG A 530 -0.38 0.47 6.55
N LEU A 531 -1.54 -0.08 6.93
CA LEU A 531 -2.84 0.32 6.39
C LEU A 531 -3.13 1.81 6.64
N PHE A 532 -2.89 2.29 7.88
CA PHE A 532 -3.00 3.71 8.23
C PHE A 532 -2.08 4.60 7.39
N ASN A 533 -0.82 4.18 7.19
CA ASN A 533 0.12 4.93 6.37
C ASN A 533 -0.30 4.99 4.89
N ILE A 534 -0.83 3.89 4.35
CA ILE A 534 -1.32 3.85 2.96
C ILE A 534 -2.52 4.78 2.82
N LEU A 535 -3.49 4.73 3.73
CA LEU A 535 -4.67 5.59 3.70
C LEU A 535 -4.31 7.06 3.86
N ALA A 536 -3.43 7.42 4.80
CA ALA A 536 -2.93 8.79 4.93
C ALA A 536 -2.17 9.26 3.68
N ALA A 537 -1.40 8.36 3.04
CA ALA A 537 -0.68 8.65 1.81
C ALA A 537 -1.59 8.77 0.57
N LEU A 538 -2.83 8.25 0.60
CA LEU A 538 -3.83 8.42 -0.46
C LEU A 538 -4.65 9.69 -0.24
N LEU A 539 -4.98 10.02 1.02
CA LEU A 539 -5.74 11.21 1.39
C LEU A 539 -4.96 12.52 1.18
N GLY A 540 -3.65 12.53 1.41
CA GLY A 540 -2.81 13.71 1.19
C GLY A 540 -2.81 14.19 -0.27
N PRO A 541 -2.52 13.33 -1.26
CA PRO A 541 -2.60 13.66 -2.68
C PRO A 541 -4.02 14.00 -3.15
N ALA A 542 -5.05 13.33 -2.61
CA ALA A 542 -6.44 13.68 -2.92
C ALA A 542 -6.80 15.08 -2.42
N ALA A 543 -6.42 15.43 -1.18
CA ALA A 543 -6.59 16.76 -0.63
C ALA A 543 -5.82 17.81 -1.44
N LEU A 544 -4.58 17.49 -1.84
CA LEU A 544 -3.75 18.35 -2.68
C LEU A 544 -4.41 18.57 -4.06
N ALA A 545 -4.77 17.50 -4.76
CA ALA A 545 -5.39 17.52 -6.08
C ALA A 545 -6.71 18.31 -6.08
N TRP A 546 -7.53 18.14 -5.03
CA TRP A 546 -8.78 18.86 -4.89
C TRP A 546 -8.56 20.35 -4.59
N SER A 547 -7.57 20.64 -3.74
CA SER A 547 -7.25 22.01 -3.36
C SER A 547 -6.65 22.83 -4.51
N LEU A 548 -6.02 22.19 -5.50
CA LEU A 548 -5.45 22.87 -6.68
C LEU A 548 -6.51 23.52 -7.59
N GLY A 549 -7.79 23.20 -7.42
CA GLY A 549 -8.89 23.88 -8.11
C GLY A 549 -9.16 25.32 -7.63
N ALA A 550 -8.67 25.72 -6.45
CA ALA A 550 -8.81 27.08 -5.93
C ALA A 550 -7.62 27.49 -5.02
N LEU A 551 -7.10 28.71 -5.19
CA LEU A 551 -5.84 29.13 -4.53
C LEU A 551 -5.91 29.19 -2.99
N LEU A 552 -7.04 29.60 -2.42
CA LEU A 552 -7.24 29.75 -0.97
C LEU A 552 -7.31 28.40 -0.18
N PRO A 553 -8.01 27.34 -0.62
CA PRO A 553 -8.01 26.03 0.04
C PRO A 553 -6.65 25.38 -0.06
N ALA A 554 -5.95 25.52 -1.21
CA ALA A 554 -4.60 24.98 -1.39
C ALA A 554 -3.70 25.47 -0.27
N THR A 555 -3.77 26.76 0.05
CA THR A 555 -3.07 27.34 1.19
C THR A 555 -3.39 26.66 2.52
N TYR A 556 -4.66 26.63 2.92
CA TYR A 556 -5.02 26.11 4.23
C TYR A 556 -4.75 24.60 4.34
N THR A 557 -4.92 23.86 3.24
CA THR A 557 -4.58 22.43 3.12
C THR A 557 -3.08 22.22 3.30
N LEU A 558 -2.27 23.01 2.61
CA LEU A 558 -0.81 22.97 2.71
C LEU A 558 -0.32 23.41 4.09
N LEU A 559 -0.97 24.41 4.71
CA LEU A 559 -0.67 24.88 6.07
C LEU A 559 -1.00 23.80 7.12
N ILE A 560 -2.12 23.09 6.98
CA ILE A 560 -2.53 22.01 7.89
C ILE A 560 -1.63 20.78 7.70
N LEU A 561 -1.34 20.37 6.45
CA LEU A 561 -0.39 19.29 6.16
C LEU A 561 1.02 19.62 6.65
N ALA A 562 1.40 20.89 6.54
CA ALA A 562 2.66 21.37 7.05
C ALA A 562 2.69 21.38 8.58
N THR A 563 1.75 22.00 9.29
CA THR A 563 1.74 22.01 10.77
C THR A 563 1.70 20.62 11.40
N THR A 564 1.38 19.58 10.63
CA THR A 564 1.24 18.19 11.09
C THR A 564 2.36 17.27 10.61
N GLY A 565 3.17 17.73 9.66
CA GLY A 565 4.49 17.20 9.34
C GLY A 565 5.44 17.05 10.55
N PRO A 566 5.49 17.97 11.54
CA PRO A 566 6.25 17.82 12.78
C PRO A 566 5.76 16.67 13.65
N LEU A 567 4.44 16.41 13.68
CA LEU A 567 3.84 15.28 14.42
C LEU A 567 4.20 13.95 13.74
N LEU A 568 4.18 13.92 12.40
CA LEU A 568 4.69 12.81 11.57
C LEU A 568 6.20 12.57 11.76
N ALA A 569 7.00 13.63 11.83
CA ALA A 569 8.44 13.59 12.02
C ALA A 569 8.82 13.16 13.46
N ARG A 570 8.04 13.55 14.47
CA ARG A 570 8.17 13.02 15.84
C ARG A 570 7.76 11.54 15.91
N ALA A 571 6.74 11.13 15.14
CA ALA A 571 6.25 9.74 15.12
C ALA A 571 7.19 8.77 14.38
N ARG A 572 8.01 9.26 13.45
CA ARG A 572 9.03 8.47 12.74
C ARG A 572 10.35 9.22 12.75
N ALA A 573 11.29 8.75 13.57
CA ALA A 573 12.66 9.23 13.77
C ALA A 573 13.54 9.36 12.49
N ARG A 574 13.08 10.03 11.44
CA ARG A 574 13.77 10.28 10.18
C ARG A 574 13.75 11.77 9.89
N ALA A 575 14.92 12.39 10.06
CA ALA A 575 15.13 13.82 9.84
C ALA A 575 14.71 14.29 8.43
N SER A 576 14.67 13.41 7.43
CA SER A 576 14.30 13.73 6.04
C SER A 576 12.90 14.34 5.87
N TRP A 577 11.96 14.12 6.80
CA TRP A 577 10.59 14.65 6.69
C TRP A 577 10.49 16.16 6.99
N PHE A 578 11.47 16.73 7.68
CA PHE A 578 11.52 18.18 7.91
C PHE A 578 11.71 18.97 6.61
N TRP A 579 12.29 18.38 5.56
CA TRP A 579 12.40 19.04 4.25
C TRP A 579 11.04 19.19 3.55
N LEU A 580 10.22 18.14 3.61
CA LEU A 580 8.86 18.17 3.06
C LEU A 580 7.97 19.15 3.83
N LEU A 581 8.18 19.25 5.15
CA LEU A 581 7.54 20.25 5.99
C LEU A 581 7.86 21.69 5.55
N THR A 582 9.14 22.01 5.43
CA THR A 582 9.59 23.36 4.99
C THR A 582 9.03 23.70 3.62
N LEU A 583 9.08 22.76 2.68
CA LEU A 583 8.50 22.93 1.34
C LEU A 583 6.98 23.16 1.39
N GLY A 584 6.26 22.42 2.23
CA GLY A 584 4.82 22.57 2.43
C GLY A 584 4.44 23.94 3.01
N LEU A 585 5.19 24.44 4.01
CA LEU A 585 4.97 25.78 4.59
C LEU A 585 5.26 26.89 3.57
N LEU A 586 6.30 26.72 2.74
CA LEU A 586 6.63 27.67 1.68
C LEU A 586 5.51 27.72 0.64
N LEU A 587 5.04 26.57 0.15
CA LEU A 587 3.93 26.49 -0.81
C LEU A 587 2.62 27.02 -0.22
N ALA A 588 2.34 26.77 1.05
CA ALA A 588 1.19 27.34 1.76
C ALA A 588 1.28 28.86 1.79
N GLY A 589 2.40 29.42 2.25
CA GLY A 589 2.61 30.86 2.28
C GLY A 589 2.50 31.51 0.90
N ALA A 590 3.02 30.84 -0.13
CA ALA A 590 2.98 31.31 -1.52
C ALA A 590 1.55 31.42 -2.05
N THR A 591 0.79 30.34 -1.88
CA THR A 591 -0.61 30.26 -2.33
C THR A 591 -1.49 31.25 -1.57
N TYR A 592 -1.22 31.49 -0.27
CA TYR A 592 -2.03 32.39 0.56
C TYR A 592 -1.96 33.82 0.06
N GLN A 593 -0.73 34.27 -0.15
CA GLN A 593 -0.45 35.64 -0.54
C GLN A 593 -0.82 35.88 -2.00
N GLY A 594 -0.59 34.90 -2.88
CA GLY A 594 -1.08 34.94 -4.25
C GLY A 594 -2.60 35.13 -4.33
N HIS A 595 -3.37 34.54 -3.40
CA HIS A 595 -4.81 34.77 -3.33
C HIS A 595 -5.20 36.16 -2.83
N ARG A 596 -4.44 36.77 -1.91
CA ARG A 596 -4.69 38.14 -1.44
C ARG A 596 -4.34 39.23 -2.48
N GLY A 597 -4.01 38.84 -3.71
CA GLY A 597 -3.56 39.75 -4.75
C GLY A 597 -2.20 40.37 -4.43
N VAL A 598 -1.46 39.78 -3.48
CA VAL A 598 -0.12 40.25 -3.12
C VAL A 598 0.80 39.96 -4.29
N THR A 599 1.57 40.96 -4.70
CA THR A 599 2.50 40.83 -5.81
C THR A 599 3.43 39.65 -5.58
N ALA A 600 3.81 38.94 -6.64
CA ALA A 600 4.64 37.76 -6.47
C ALA A 600 5.97 38.08 -5.75
N ALA A 601 6.47 39.31 -5.82
CA ALA A 601 7.65 39.77 -5.09
C ALA A 601 7.45 39.75 -3.56
N ALA A 602 6.26 40.12 -3.10
CA ALA A 602 5.92 40.14 -1.68
C ALA A 602 5.67 38.72 -1.09
N LEU A 603 5.68 37.66 -1.91
CA LEU A 603 5.78 36.26 -1.43
C LEU A 603 7.08 35.99 -0.67
N ALA A 604 8.09 36.81 -0.90
CA ALA A 604 9.38 36.69 -0.24
C ALA A 604 9.37 37.01 1.25
N LEU A 605 8.49 37.93 1.68
CA LEU A 605 8.39 38.35 3.06
C LEU A 605 8.02 37.20 4.02
N PRO A 606 6.93 36.42 3.77
CA PRO A 606 6.58 35.28 4.63
C PRO A 606 7.61 34.15 4.53
N TRP A 607 8.30 33.99 3.40
CA TRP A 607 9.36 32.99 3.26
C TRP A 607 10.62 33.34 4.07
N ALA A 608 11.01 34.62 4.12
CA ALA A 608 12.09 35.12 4.97
C ALA A 608 11.74 35.03 6.47
N LEU A 609 10.49 35.36 6.82
CA LEU A 609 9.96 35.16 8.19
C LEU A 609 9.95 33.68 8.58
N LEU A 610 9.51 32.79 7.69
CA LEU A 610 9.54 31.35 7.90
C LEU A 610 10.97 30.83 8.09
N ALA A 611 11.93 31.33 7.31
CA ALA A 611 13.34 31.02 7.49
C ALA A 611 13.82 31.39 8.90
N SER A 612 13.46 32.59 9.36
CA SER A 612 13.77 33.10 10.70
C SER A 612 13.15 32.24 11.80
N LEU A 613 11.89 31.84 11.64
CA LEU A 613 11.17 30.98 12.58
C LEU A 613 11.74 29.56 12.64
N LEU A 614 12.06 28.95 11.50
CA LEU A 614 12.67 27.62 11.43
C LEU A 614 14.03 27.60 12.14
N PHE A 615 14.83 28.66 11.94
CA PHE A 615 16.12 28.81 12.60
C PHE A 615 15.98 29.01 14.11
N ALA A 616 15.10 29.93 14.53
CA ALA A 616 14.80 30.15 15.95
C ALA A 616 14.27 28.88 16.64
N THR A 617 13.46 28.07 15.94
CA THR A 617 12.96 26.78 16.42
C THR A 617 14.09 25.75 16.57
N ALA A 618 15.02 25.70 15.61
CA ALA A 618 16.20 24.83 15.68
C ALA A 618 17.09 25.15 16.89
N VAL A 619 17.16 26.43 17.28
CA VAL A 619 17.96 26.93 18.41
C VAL A 619 17.23 26.79 19.75
N SER A 620 15.92 27.08 19.81
CA SER A 620 15.15 27.14 21.06
C SER A 620 14.81 25.76 21.64
N ILE A 621 14.56 24.74 20.81
CA ILE A 621 14.16 23.42 21.30
C ILE A 621 15.40 22.57 21.64
N ARG A 622 15.89 22.71 22.88
CA ARG A 622 17.07 21.99 23.40
C ARG A 622 16.97 20.45 23.31
N GLN A 623 15.75 19.91 23.31
CA GLN A 623 15.48 18.46 23.29
C GLN A 623 15.63 17.78 21.91
N LEU A 624 15.79 18.55 20.82
CA LEU A 624 15.94 17.98 19.49
C LEU A 624 17.29 17.25 19.33
N ARG A 625 17.28 16.11 18.63
CA ARG A 625 18.51 15.38 18.31
C ARG A 625 19.39 16.23 17.39
N PRO A 626 20.73 16.08 17.41
CA PRO A 626 21.63 16.88 16.57
C PRO A 626 21.30 16.84 15.07
N ALA A 627 20.84 15.69 14.56
CA ALA A 627 20.42 15.54 13.16
C ALA A 627 19.13 16.31 12.82
N GLU A 628 18.22 16.44 13.78
CA GLU A 628 16.95 17.16 13.61
C GLU A 628 17.20 18.67 13.65
N ARG A 629 18.01 19.14 14.60
CA ARG A 629 18.47 20.54 14.66
C ARG A 629 19.22 20.94 13.39
N ALA A 630 20.13 20.08 12.92
CA ALA A 630 20.81 20.31 11.65
C ALA A 630 19.80 20.44 10.51
N THR A 631 18.82 19.56 10.42
CA THR A 631 17.85 19.60 9.29
C THR A 631 16.96 20.84 9.33
N LEU A 632 16.51 21.27 10.50
CA LEU A 632 15.76 22.54 10.64
C LEU A 632 16.62 23.75 10.27
N ALA A 633 17.90 23.77 10.66
CA ALA A 633 18.83 24.82 10.27
C ALA A 633 19.10 24.83 8.75
N HIS A 634 19.22 23.66 8.11
CA HIS A 634 19.32 23.60 6.65
C HIS A 634 18.02 24.04 5.97
N GLY A 635 16.86 23.69 6.55
CA GLY A 635 15.55 24.13 6.09
C GLY A 635 15.37 25.65 6.17
N SER A 636 15.87 26.31 7.23
CA SER A 636 15.86 27.76 7.31
C SER A 636 16.72 28.42 6.24
N PHE A 637 17.91 27.88 5.95
CA PHE A 637 18.76 28.40 4.87
C PHE A 637 18.11 28.24 3.49
N LEU A 638 17.44 27.10 3.24
CA LEU A 638 16.69 26.91 2.00
C LEU A 638 15.52 27.90 1.90
N ALA A 639 14.76 28.10 2.97
CA ALA A 639 13.66 29.07 2.99
C ALA A 639 14.16 30.51 2.77
N ALA A 640 15.28 30.89 3.37
CA ALA A 640 15.90 32.20 3.16
C ALA A 640 16.37 32.38 1.71
N PHE A 641 16.97 31.34 1.12
CA PHE A 641 17.37 31.37 -0.29
C PHE A 641 16.16 31.48 -1.22
N LEU A 642 15.10 30.72 -0.95
CA LEU A 642 13.87 30.79 -1.73
C LEU A 642 13.16 32.14 -1.57
N ALA A 643 13.24 32.78 -0.40
CA ALA A 643 12.73 34.13 -0.16
C ALA A 643 13.39 35.18 -1.07
N ILE A 644 14.64 34.99 -1.48
CA ILE A 644 15.32 35.93 -2.39
C ILE A 644 14.76 35.84 -3.82
N LEU A 645 14.19 34.68 -4.22
CA LEU A 645 13.81 34.42 -5.60
C LEU A 645 12.70 35.34 -6.15
N PRO A 646 11.54 35.51 -5.49
CA PRO A 646 10.48 36.31 -6.07
C PRO A 646 10.86 37.78 -6.36
N PRO A 647 11.55 38.52 -5.47
CA PRO A 647 11.92 39.90 -5.75
C PRO A 647 13.08 40.00 -6.74
N VAL A 648 13.93 38.96 -6.88
CA VAL A 648 14.93 38.89 -7.96
C VAL A 648 14.24 38.73 -9.32
N VAL A 649 13.31 37.78 -9.46
CA VAL A 649 12.60 37.51 -10.72
C VAL A 649 11.77 38.72 -11.16
N LEU A 650 11.24 39.49 -10.21
CA LEU A 650 10.37 40.64 -10.49
C LEU A 650 11.07 41.99 -10.37
N ALA A 651 12.38 42.01 -10.16
CA ALA A 651 13.20 43.22 -9.98
C ALA A 651 12.68 44.18 -8.87
N ASP A 652 12.12 43.64 -7.80
CA ASP A 652 11.61 44.42 -6.66
C ASP A 652 12.74 44.69 -5.66
N HIS A 653 13.50 45.76 -5.92
CA HIS A 653 14.72 46.10 -5.19
C HIS A 653 14.55 46.23 -3.66
N PRO A 654 13.50 46.92 -3.12
CA PRO A 654 13.29 47.00 -1.68
C PRO A 654 13.11 45.64 -0.99
N LEU A 655 12.29 44.75 -1.57
CA LEU A 655 12.05 43.40 -1.03
C LEU A 655 13.27 42.49 -1.20
N MET A 656 14.04 42.67 -2.27
CA MET A 656 15.30 41.97 -2.49
C MET A 656 16.33 42.33 -1.41
N ILE A 657 16.50 43.62 -1.09
CA ILE A 657 17.41 44.05 0.00
C ILE A 657 16.99 43.43 1.33
N TYR A 658 15.69 43.46 1.65
CA TYR A 658 15.18 42.86 2.89
C TYR A 658 15.47 41.35 2.99
N THR A 659 15.25 40.61 1.90
CA THR A 659 15.42 39.15 1.89
C THR A 659 16.88 38.72 1.91
N VAL A 660 17.75 39.48 1.23
CA VAL A 660 19.21 39.29 1.30
C VAL A 660 19.73 39.62 2.69
N ALA A 661 19.32 40.75 3.29
CA ALA A 661 19.67 41.12 4.66
C ALA A 661 19.19 40.07 5.68
N ASN A 662 17.99 39.51 5.49
CA ASN A 662 17.49 38.42 6.33
C ASN A 662 18.35 37.15 6.21
N GLY A 663 18.74 36.76 4.98
CA GLY A 663 19.67 35.66 4.73
C GLY A 663 21.05 35.88 5.38
N CYS A 664 21.60 37.09 5.27
CA CYS A 664 22.84 37.50 5.92
C CYS A 664 22.73 37.47 7.45
N GLY A 665 21.64 37.98 8.01
CA GLY A 665 21.38 37.96 9.45
C GLY A 665 21.28 36.54 10.01
N LEU A 666 20.62 35.63 9.29
CA LEU A 666 20.54 34.21 9.64
C LEU A 666 21.90 33.52 9.58
N ALA A 667 22.70 33.83 8.56
CA ALA A 667 24.06 33.34 8.42
C ALA A 667 24.95 33.84 9.58
N LEU A 668 24.89 35.12 9.91
CA LEU A 668 25.61 35.72 11.04
C LEU A 668 25.18 35.11 12.38
N TRP A 669 23.88 34.96 12.61
CA TRP A 669 23.35 34.34 13.83
C TRP A 669 23.80 32.88 13.97
N HIS A 670 23.97 32.15 12.86
CA HIS A 670 24.53 30.80 12.89
C HIS A 670 26.01 30.75 13.24
N ILE A 671 26.80 31.70 12.74
CA ILE A 671 28.24 31.82 13.06
C ILE A 671 28.44 32.13 14.56
N LEU A 672 27.57 32.97 15.12
CA LEU A 672 27.66 33.42 16.52
C LEU A 672 27.21 32.35 17.55
N GLN A 673 26.66 31.21 17.13
CA GLN A 673 26.22 30.14 18.03
C GLN A 673 27.36 29.13 18.36
N PRO A 674 27.91 29.12 19.59
CA PRO A 674 29.09 28.31 19.92
C PRO A 674 28.85 26.79 19.83
N GLN A 675 27.60 26.37 20.04
CA GLN A 675 27.23 24.94 20.07
C GLN A 675 27.11 24.31 18.67
N VAL A 676 26.86 25.10 17.63
CA VAL A 676 26.73 24.60 16.25
C VAL A 676 28.08 24.62 15.51
N ASN A 677 29.01 25.47 15.96
CA ASN A 677 30.31 25.69 15.36
C ASN A 677 31.31 24.52 15.53
N ARG A 678 30.98 23.49 16.33
CA ARG A 678 31.80 22.27 16.47
C ARG A 678 31.77 21.35 15.24
N ASN A 679 30.81 21.52 14.34
CA ASN A 679 30.79 20.83 13.04
C ASN A 679 31.29 21.78 11.95
N SER A 680 32.54 21.61 11.51
CA SER A 680 33.21 22.48 10.51
C SER A 680 32.47 22.61 9.16
N ARG A 681 31.51 21.72 8.88
CA ARG A 681 30.68 21.75 7.66
C ARG A 681 29.60 22.83 7.66
N THR A 682 29.00 23.15 8.80
CA THR A 682 27.90 24.13 8.90
C THR A 682 28.42 25.56 9.06
N ALA A 683 29.56 25.73 9.72
CA ALA A 683 30.27 27.00 9.84
C ALA A 683 30.68 27.57 8.46
N GLY A 684 31.13 26.70 7.56
CA GLY A 684 31.46 27.08 6.18
C GLY A 684 30.24 27.58 5.39
N LEU A 685 29.08 26.93 5.49
CA LEU A 685 27.86 27.36 4.80
C LEU A 685 27.39 28.74 5.26
N ALA A 686 27.48 29.04 6.55
CA ALA A 686 27.09 30.34 7.07
C ALA A 686 28.10 31.45 6.73
N HIS A 687 29.41 31.18 6.80
CA HIS A 687 30.43 32.16 6.39
C HIS A 687 30.26 32.57 4.92
N TRP A 688 29.99 31.62 4.02
CA TRP A 688 29.81 31.90 2.60
C TRP A 688 28.41 32.40 2.23
N GLY A 689 27.37 32.06 3.02
CA GLY A 689 26.05 32.70 2.90
C GLY A 689 26.10 34.19 3.19
N LEU A 690 26.89 34.58 4.20
CA LEU A 690 27.18 35.98 4.51
C LEU A 690 27.98 36.66 3.39
N ALA A 691 29.07 36.04 2.93
CA ALA A 691 29.90 36.60 1.86
C ALA A 691 29.15 36.73 0.51
N GLY A 692 28.35 35.73 0.15
CA GLY A 692 27.54 35.74 -1.08
C GLY A 692 26.40 36.77 -1.03
N GLY A 693 25.74 36.93 0.13
CA GLY A 693 24.73 37.97 0.31
C GLY A 693 25.31 39.38 0.22
N ILE A 694 26.48 39.62 0.82
CA ILE A 694 27.20 40.91 0.72
C ILE A 694 27.59 41.20 -0.74
N LEU A 695 28.14 40.21 -1.47
CA LEU A 695 28.51 40.39 -2.88
C LEU A 695 27.29 40.66 -3.78
N LEU A 696 26.16 40.00 -3.52
CA LEU A 696 24.90 40.25 -4.22
C LEU A 696 24.37 41.66 -3.93
N GLU A 697 24.43 42.11 -2.68
CA GLU A 697 24.01 43.45 -2.27
C GLU A 697 24.90 44.54 -2.92
N LEU A 698 26.21 44.32 -2.99
CA LEU A 698 27.15 45.22 -3.68
C LEU A 698 26.94 45.26 -5.21
N TRP A 699 26.61 44.12 -5.83
CA TRP A 699 26.24 44.07 -7.25
C TRP A 699 24.92 44.82 -7.54
N LEU A 700 23.96 44.74 -6.62
CA LEU A 700 22.69 45.46 -6.71
C LEU A 700 22.86 46.98 -6.53
N LEU A 701 23.73 47.40 -5.61
CA LEU A 701 24.14 48.80 -5.47
C LEU A 701 24.79 49.33 -6.76
N ALA A 702 25.59 48.50 -7.44
CA ALA A 702 26.24 48.86 -8.71
C ALA A 702 25.27 48.89 -9.90
N THR A 703 24.28 48.00 -9.98
CA THR A 703 23.29 47.99 -11.08
C THR A 703 22.23 49.08 -10.94
N ARG A 704 21.92 49.52 -9.70
CA ARG A 704 20.97 50.60 -9.40
C ARG A 704 21.47 51.98 -9.84
N SER A 705 22.78 52.19 -10.01
CA SER A 705 23.31 53.51 -10.36
C SER A 705 23.01 53.94 -11.80
N GLY A 706 22.50 53.04 -12.67
CA GLY A 706 22.06 53.36 -14.03
C GLY A 706 23.15 53.91 -14.96
N THR A 707 24.39 54.03 -14.48
CA THR A 707 25.49 54.60 -15.23
C THR A 707 26.13 53.52 -16.10
N PRO A 708 26.33 53.74 -17.41
CA PRO A 708 27.01 52.78 -18.30
C PRO A 708 28.44 52.43 -17.84
N GLN A 709 29.02 53.23 -16.94
CA GLN A 709 30.31 52.97 -16.29
C GLN A 709 30.25 51.93 -15.14
N ALA A 710 29.07 51.55 -14.65
CA ALA A 710 28.93 50.54 -13.59
C ALA A 710 28.96 49.08 -14.11
N GLN A 711 28.75 48.89 -15.41
CA GLN A 711 28.80 47.58 -16.08
C GLN A 711 30.19 46.92 -16.05
N PRO A 712 31.31 47.61 -16.37
CA PRO A 712 32.64 47.03 -16.22
C PRO A 712 33.02 46.78 -14.76
N LEU A 713 32.43 47.52 -13.80
CA LEU A 713 32.64 47.30 -12.37
C LEU A 713 31.96 45.99 -11.91
N ALA A 714 30.72 45.74 -12.35
CA ALA A 714 30.02 44.47 -12.09
C ALA A 714 30.74 43.27 -12.74
N LEU A 715 31.29 43.45 -13.94
CA LEU A 715 32.13 42.45 -14.61
C LEU A 715 33.43 42.21 -13.85
N ALA A 716 34.10 43.27 -13.39
CA ALA A 716 35.32 43.18 -12.58
C ALA A 716 35.06 42.47 -11.26
N TYR A 717 33.94 42.73 -10.58
CA TYR A 717 33.57 42.03 -9.34
C TYR A 717 33.14 40.59 -9.55
N ALA A 718 32.46 40.27 -10.66
CA ALA A 718 32.20 38.88 -11.04
C ALA A 718 33.52 38.14 -11.31
N ILE A 719 34.42 38.73 -12.10
CA ILE A 719 35.76 38.18 -12.36
C ILE A 719 36.55 38.05 -11.06
N LEU A 720 36.48 39.01 -10.15
CA LEU A 720 37.12 38.98 -8.82
C LEU A 720 36.56 37.82 -7.96
N ALA A 721 35.24 37.68 -7.90
CA ALA A 721 34.57 36.59 -7.17
C ALA A 721 34.94 35.21 -7.74
N TRP A 722 34.98 35.08 -9.07
CA TRP A 722 35.38 33.85 -9.77
C TRP A 722 36.89 33.55 -9.65
N SER A 723 37.75 34.58 -9.61
CA SER A 723 39.20 34.42 -9.43
C SER A 723 39.57 34.13 -7.98
N TYR A 724 38.87 34.68 -6.97
CA TYR A 724 38.95 34.23 -5.58
C TYR A 724 38.49 32.77 -5.43
N LEU A 725 37.48 32.34 -6.20
CA LEU A 725 37.03 30.95 -6.29
C LEU A 725 38.11 30.02 -6.88
N ALA A 726 38.80 30.48 -7.93
CA ALA A 726 39.86 29.73 -8.60
C ALA A 726 41.15 29.65 -7.75
N LEU A 727 41.56 30.76 -7.13
CA LEU A 727 42.74 30.85 -6.25
C LEU A 727 42.57 30.06 -4.94
N SER A 728 41.36 30.05 -4.36
CA SER A 728 41.07 29.24 -3.17
C SER A 728 41.01 27.72 -3.47
N GLY A 729 40.59 27.34 -4.68
CA GLY A 729 40.61 25.96 -5.17
C GLY A 729 42.00 25.37 -5.40
N LEU A 730 43.02 26.23 -5.56
CA LEU A 730 44.42 25.81 -5.75
C LEU A 730 45.16 25.52 -4.43
N ARG A 731 44.66 25.98 -3.27
CA ARG A 731 45.44 25.93 -2.01
C ARG A 731 45.03 24.89 -0.95
N GLN A 732 43.82 24.30 -0.92
CA GLN A 732 43.48 23.28 0.10
C GLN A 732 42.43 22.21 -0.28
N GLY A 733 42.73 20.94 0.03
CA GLY A 733 41.94 19.73 -0.27
C GLY A 733 40.73 19.42 0.63
N GLY A 734 39.91 20.41 0.98
CA GLY A 734 38.75 20.26 1.89
C GLY A 734 37.39 20.03 1.20
N GLY A 735 36.42 19.39 1.88
CA GLY A 735 35.10 19.01 1.31
C GLY A 735 34.04 20.12 1.20
N ALA A 736 34.31 21.34 1.67
CA ALA A 736 33.35 22.46 1.69
C ALA A 736 33.07 23.05 0.29
N TRP A 737 34.01 22.90 -0.63
CA TRP A 737 33.94 23.42 -2.01
C TRP A 737 32.83 22.81 -2.87
N ARG A 738 32.23 21.70 -2.41
CA ARG A 738 31.11 21.00 -3.06
C ARG A 738 29.83 21.82 -3.16
N TYR A 739 29.63 22.73 -2.21
CA TYR A 739 28.42 23.54 -2.14
C TYR A 739 28.59 24.88 -2.88
N LEU A 740 29.84 25.36 -2.97
CA LEU A 740 30.18 26.66 -3.55
C LEU A 740 29.91 26.73 -5.06
N GLY A 741 30.38 25.76 -5.85
CA GLY A 741 30.07 25.73 -7.28
C GLY A 741 28.62 25.31 -7.59
N LEU A 742 27.90 24.73 -6.62
CA LEU A 742 26.50 24.34 -6.76
C LEU A 742 25.62 25.57 -6.54
N VAL A 743 25.99 26.42 -5.58
CA VAL A 743 25.43 27.77 -5.39
C VAL A 743 25.78 28.67 -6.57
N ALA A 744 27.04 28.72 -7.03
CA ALA A 744 27.42 29.52 -8.20
C ALA A 744 26.69 29.06 -9.48
N ALA A 745 26.59 27.76 -9.73
CA ALA A 745 25.83 27.22 -10.84
C ALA A 745 24.32 27.47 -10.70
N SER A 746 23.78 27.43 -9.48
CA SER A 746 22.37 27.78 -9.22
C SER A 746 22.13 29.26 -9.46
N VAL A 747 23.02 30.14 -9.04
CA VAL A 747 22.93 31.59 -9.26
C VAL A 747 23.05 31.91 -10.76
N SER A 748 23.97 31.30 -11.50
CA SER A 748 24.05 31.44 -12.96
C SER A 748 22.82 30.88 -13.70
N LEU A 749 22.26 29.76 -13.23
CA LEU A 749 21.00 29.18 -13.74
C LEU A 749 19.81 30.12 -13.46
N TRP A 750 19.75 30.73 -12.28
CA TRP A 750 18.68 31.64 -11.88
C TRP A 750 18.75 33.00 -12.55
N LEU A 751 19.95 33.57 -12.71
CA LEU A 751 20.18 34.77 -13.52
C LEU A 751 19.81 34.54 -15.00
N SER A 752 19.81 33.29 -15.45
CA SER A 752 19.40 32.92 -16.82
C SER A 752 17.91 32.66 -16.98
N LEU A 753 17.13 32.46 -15.90
CA LEU A 753 15.71 32.12 -15.99
C LEU A 753 14.79 33.28 -15.58
N GLY A 754 15.32 34.31 -14.92
CA GLY A 754 14.55 35.39 -14.28
C GLY A 754 13.88 36.42 -15.19
N GLU A 755 14.25 36.55 -16.48
CA GLU A 755 13.63 37.55 -17.39
C GLU A 755 12.69 36.92 -18.44
N GLY A 756 12.14 35.72 -18.19
CA GLY A 756 11.47 34.89 -19.19
C GLY A 756 9.97 35.09 -19.43
N THR A 757 9.29 36.09 -18.86
CA THR A 757 7.81 36.14 -18.94
C THR A 757 7.22 36.96 -20.10
N SER A 758 8.04 37.43 -21.05
CA SER A 758 7.54 38.00 -22.31
C SER A 758 8.34 37.51 -23.51
N PHE A 759 8.23 36.21 -23.81
CA PHE A 759 8.92 35.55 -24.93
C PHE A 759 8.66 36.16 -26.33
N THR A 760 7.67 37.03 -26.48
CA THR A 760 7.29 37.61 -27.77
C THR A 760 8.06 38.89 -28.15
N ARG A 761 8.92 39.45 -27.27
CA ARG A 761 9.63 40.73 -27.55
C ARG A 761 10.99 40.93 -26.86
N ILE A 762 11.64 39.87 -26.39
CA ILE A 762 12.96 39.99 -25.76
C ILE A 762 14.03 40.02 -26.87
N GLY A 763 14.79 41.11 -26.96
CA GLY A 763 15.87 41.27 -27.95
C GLY A 763 16.91 40.15 -27.88
N GLU A 764 17.43 39.75 -29.04
CA GLU A 764 18.37 38.64 -29.28
C GLU A 764 19.54 38.58 -28.27
N THR A 765 19.98 39.74 -27.78
CA THR A 765 21.08 39.87 -26.82
C THR A 765 20.78 39.22 -25.47
N LYS A 766 19.56 39.32 -24.94
CA LYS A 766 19.21 38.77 -23.61
C LYS A 766 19.11 37.24 -23.62
N PHE A 767 18.57 36.66 -24.70
CA PHE A 767 18.52 35.22 -24.93
C PHE A 767 19.94 34.60 -25.03
N LEU A 768 20.86 35.31 -25.69
CA LEU A 768 22.26 34.91 -25.78
C LEU A 768 22.93 34.82 -24.40
N TRP A 769 22.68 35.79 -23.51
CA TRP A 769 23.27 35.81 -22.16
C TRP A 769 22.79 34.66 -21.27
N GLN A 770 21.49 34.31 -21.31
CA GLN A 770 20.93 33.18 -20.56
C GLN A 770 21.57 31.85 -21.01
N THR A 771 21.70 31.68 -22.32
CA THR A 771 22.34 30.52 -22.91
C THR A 771 23.82 30.42 -22.52
N VAL A 772 24.55 31.53 -22.62
CA VAL A 772 25.98 31.60 -22.30
C VAL A 772 26.24 31.30 -20.82
N LEU A 773 25.41 31.79 -19.90
CA LEU A 773 25.54 31.54 -18.46
C LEU A 773 25.27 30.08 -18.10
N LEU A 774 24.26 29.44 -18.70
CA LEU A 774 23.95 28.02 -18.49
C LEU A 774 25.04 27.11 -19.06
N TYR A 775 25.59 27.44 -20.24
CA TYR A 775 26.72 26.73 -20.83
C TYR A 775 27.99 26.89 -19.98
N ASN A 776 28.30 28.09 -19.50
CA ASN A 776 29.45 28.31 -18.64
C ASN A 776 29.32 27.56 -17.31
N GLY A 777 28.12 27.53 -16.71
CA GLY A 777 27.83 26.71 -15.53
C GLY A 777 28.01 25.21 -15.79
N ALA A 778 27.57 24.72 -16.96
CA ALA A 778 27.77 23.34 -17.38
C ALA A 778 29.25 23.01 -17.62
N ILE A 779 30.00 23.86 -18.31
CA ILE A 779 31.44 23.71 -18.59
C ILE A 779 32.22 23.71 -17.26
N TYR A 780 31.89 24.61 -16.33
CA TYR A 780 32.52 24.65 -15.01
C TYR A 780 32.27 23.36 -14.22
N ALA A 781 31.00 22.93 -14.14
CA ALA A 781 30.64 21.69 -13.44
C ALA A 781 31.29 20.46 -14.11
N LEU A 782 31.46 20.47 -15.43
CA LEU A 782 32.12 19.41 -16.19
C LEU A 782 33.64 19.40 -15.94
N ALA A 783 34.31 20.56 -15.99
CA ALA A 783 35.74 20.71 -15.72
C ALA A 783 36.06 20.33 -14.26
N TYR A 784 35.22 20.74 -13.31
CA TYR A 784 35.37 20.39 -11.89
C TYR A 784 35.12 18.91 -11.64
N GLY A 785 34.05 18.36 -12.21
CA GLY A 785 33.75 16.92 -12.13
C GLY A 785 34.84 16.05 -12.74
N TRP A 786 35.46 16.50 -13.83
CA TRP A 786 36.58 15.85 -14.51
C TRP A 786 37.86 15.91 -13.67
N ARG A 787 38.29 17.11 -13.27
CA ARG A 787 39.57 17.31 -12.56
C ARG A 787 39.61 16.62 -11.19
N PHE A 788 38.47 16.49 -10.50
CA PHE A 788 38.41 15.91 -9.15
C PHE A 788 37.78 14.51 -9.09
N GLY A 789 37.43 13.90 -10.23
CA GLY A 789 36.85 12.55 -10.26
C GLY A 789 35.49 12.42 -9.56
N ARG A 790 34.73 13.52 -9.42
CA ARG A 790 33.50 13.57 -8.61
C ARG A 790 32.25 13.47 -9.48
N ARG A 791 31.60 12.30 -9.43
CA ARG A 791 30.39 11.97 -10.23
C ARG A 791 29.21 12.94 -10.06
N GLY A 792 29.03 13.57 -8.90
CA GLY A 792 27.91 14.49 -8.66
C GLY A 792 27.97 15.78 -9.49
N TRP A 793 29.17 16.27 -9.80
CA TRP A 793 29.37 17.48 -10.59
C TRP A 793 29.15 17.24 -12.08
N LEU A 794 29.54 16.06 -12.56
CA LEU A 794 29.21 15.62 -13.91
C LEU A 794 27.70 15.45 -14.10
N TYR A 795 26.98 15.04 -13.05
CA TYR A 795 25.52 15.00 -13.06
C TYR A 795 24.93 16.43 -13.12
N LEU A 796 25.40 17.35 -12.29
CA LEU A 796 24.97 18.75 -12.34
C LEU A 796 25.26 19.39 -13.70
N ALA A 797 26.46 19.17 -14.26
CA ALA A 797 26.83 19.62 -15.60
C ALA A 797 25.84 19.13 -16.66
N GLY A 798 25.40 17.87 -16.56
CA GLY A 798 24.40 17.31 -17.46
C GLY A 798 23.03 17.98 -17.33
N MET A 799 22.57 18.30 -16.13
CA MET A 799 21.29 19.01 -15.94
C MET A 799 21.37 20.46 -16.45
N LEU A 800 22.49 21.16 -16.18
CA LEU A 800 22.68 22.54 -16.64
C LEU A 800 22.79 22.62 -18.15
N TYR A 801 23.51 21.68 -18.77
CA TYR A 801 23.62 21.61 -20.22
C TYR A 801 22.26 21.27 -20.85
N GLY A 802 21.54 20.28 -20.30
CA GLY A 802 20.20 19.92 -20.77
C GLY A 802 19.22 21.08 -20.62
N ALA A 803 19.33 21.88 -19.55
CA ALA A 803 18.53 23.09 -19.35
C ALA A 803 18.92 24.20 -20.33
N ALA A 804 20.22 24.37 -20.63
CA ALA A 804 20.71 25.33 -21.62
C ALA A 804 20.22 25.01 -23.04
N ALA A 805 20.07 23.74 -23.36
CA ALA A 805 19.60 23.30 -24.67
C ALA A 805 18.13 23.67 -24.91
N ILE A 806 17.28 23.71 -23.88
CA ILE A 806 15.83 23.95 -24.05
C ILE A 806 15.56 25.32 -24.71
N PRO A 807 16.05 26.46 -24.18
CA PRO A 807 15.86 27.76 -24.82
C PRO A 807 16.40 27.79 -26.26
N ILE A 808 17.58 27.20 -26.52
CA ILE A 808 18.20 27.15 -27.85
C ILE A 808 17.33 26.43 -28.85
N LEU A 809 16.74 25.31 -28.44
CA LEU A 809 15.83 24.55 -29.29
C LEU A 809 14.55 25.36 -29.58
N PHE A 810 14.01 26.07 -28.59
CA PHE A 810 12.86 26.95 -28.81
C PHE A 810 13.20 28.15 -29.72
N TYR A 811 14.41 28.71 -29.63
CA TYR A 811 14.85 29.83 -30.46
C TYR A 811 15.16 29.43 -31.90
N TYR A 812 15.84 28.30 -32.12
CA TYR A 812 16.24 27.88 -33.46
C TYR A 812 15.12 27.27 -34.28
N PHE A 813 14.15 26.60 -33.65
CA PHE A 813 13.15 25.85 -34.40
C PHE A 813 11.91 26.66 -34.78
N ASP A 814 11.66 27.82 -34.15
CA ASP A 814 10.45 28.67 -34.29
C ASP A 814 9.11 27.88 -34.19
N ASN A 815 9.19 26.61 -33.80
CA ASN A 815 8.14 25.62 -33.80
C ASN A 815 8.25 24.86 -32.47
N PRO A 816 7.29 25.06 -31.55
CA PRO A 816 7.33 24.44 -30.22
C PRO A 816 7.29 22.91 -30.28
N GLY A 817 6.73 22.32 -31.34
CA GLY A 817 6.69 20.88 -31.52
C GLY A 817 8.09 20.28 -31.80
N ALA A 818 8.92 20.96 -32.58
CA ALA A 818 10.28 20.51 -32.87
C ALA A 818 11.18 20.60 -31.61
N ALA A 819 10.95 21.60 -30.76
CA ALA A 819 11.60 21.69 -29.44
C ALA A 819 11.16 20.53 -28.52
N LEU A 820 9.86 20.19 -28.50
CA LEU A 820 9.34 19.05 -27.73
C LEU A 820 9.86 17.70 -28.23
N MET A 821 9.94 17.51 -29.55
CA MET A 821 10.55 16.33 -30.14
C MET A 821 12.02 16.20 -29.73
N SER A 822 12.76 17.32 -29.75
CA SER A 822 14.17 17.40 -29.37
C SER A 822 14.40 17.08 -27.88
N LEU A 823 13.46 17.44 -27.00
CA LEU A 823 13.50 17.08 -25.57
C LEU A 823 13.43 15.57 -25.33
N GLY A 824 12.84 14.79 -26.24
CA GLY A 824 12.86 13.32 -26.20
C GLY A 824 14.07 12.71 -26.91
N LEU A 825 14.43 13.25 -28.08
CA LEU A 825 15.50 12.72 -28.93
C LEU A 825 16.92 12.99 -28.39
N LEU A 826 17.18 14.13 -27.77
CA LEU A 826 18.51 14.43 -27.24
C LEU A 826 18.89 13.52 -26.05
N PRO A 827 18.03 13.29 -25.05
CA PRO A 827 18.31 12.28 -24.03
C PRO A 827 18.43 10.87 -24.63
N ALA A 828 17.63 10.54 -25.65
CA ALA A 828 17.73 9.27 -26.37
C ALA A 828 19.12 9.09 -27.02
N GLY A 829 19.61 10.10 -27.73
CA GLY A 829 20.96 10.14 -28.30
C GLY A 829 22.05 10.01 -27.26
N SER A 830 21.90 10.67 -26.10
CA SER A 830 22.85 10.57 -24.98
C SER A 830 22.92 9.17 -24.37
N LEU A 831 21.78 8.46 -24.29
CA LEU A 831 21.70 7.06 -23.86
C LEU A 831 22.38 6.11 -24.86
N ILE A 832 22.21 6.37 -26.15
CA ILE A 832 22.87 5.60 -27.23
C ILE A 832 24.38 5.85 -27.23
N MET A 833 24.84 7.08 -27.02
CA MET A 833 26.25 7.36 -26.82
C MET A 833 26.79 6.66 -25.56
N LEU A 834 26.05 6.70 -24.46
CA LEU A 834 26.41 5.98 -23.23
C LEU A 834 26.56 4.48 -23.49
N LEU A 835 25.70 3.88 -24.31
CA LEU A 835 25.83 2.48 -24.74
C LEU A 835 27.13 2.22 -25.48
N ARG A 836 27.43 3.02 -26.51
CA ARG A 836 28.64 2.88 -27.33
C ARG A 836 29.91 3.00 -26.48
N PHE A 837 29.94 3.94 -25.54
CA PHE A 837 31.08 4.14 -24.66
C PHE A 837 31.09 3.25 -23.41
N SER A 838 29.99 2.58 -23.09
CA SER A 838 29.93 1.67 -21.92
C SER A 838 30.83 0.44 -22.08
N GLN A 839 31.25 0.10 -23.30
CA GLN A 839 32.21 -0.98 -23.52
C GLN A 839 33.64 -0.59 -23.09
N ALA A 840 33.97 0.70 -23.08
CA ALA A 840 35.24 1.22 -22.59
C ALA A 840 35.13 1.60 -21.11
N ARG A 841 35.66 0.75 -20.20
CA ARG A 841 35.66 0.98 -18.73
C ARG A 841 36.14 2.39 -18.34
N ALA A 842 37.06 2.96 -19.11
CA ALA A 842 37.61 4.30 -18.88
C ALA A 842 36.57 5.44 -19.01
N TYR A 843 35.46 5.24 -19.72
CA TYR A 843 34.45 6.29 -19.95
C TYR A 843 33.19 6.14 -19.07
N GLN A 844 32.96 4.97 -18.47
CA GLN A 844 31.76 4.70 -17.66
C GLN A 844 31.65 5.60 -16.42
N TRP A 845 32.77 5.99 -15.81
CA TRP A 845 32.74 6.85 -14.62
C TRP A 845 32.38 8.30 -14.95
N TRP A 846 32.63 8.72 -16.20
CA TRP A 846 32.42 10.09 -16.67
C TRP A 846 31.05 10.29 -17.32
N LEU A 847 30.65 9.42 -18.27
CA LEU A 847 29.40 9.59 -19.03
C LEU A 847 28.14 9.23 -18.25
N LYS A 848 28.23 8.26 -17.32
CA LYS A 848 27.07 7.76 -16.58
C LYS A 848 26.34 8.85 -15.76
N PRO A 849 27.02 9.71 -14.98
CA PRO A 849 26.34 10.79 -14.27
C PRO A 849 25.74 11.84 -15.22
N LEU A 850 26.41 12.18 -16.34
CA LEU A 850 25.87 13.07 -17.37
C LEU A 850 24.57 12.51 -17.98
N ALA A 851 24.60 11.26 -18.43
CA ALA A 851 23.42 10.61 -19.02
C ALA A 851 22.27 10.44 -18.01
N LEU A 852 22.58 10.15 -16.73
CA LEU A 852 21.57 10.12 -15.67
C LEU A 852 20.93 11.49 -15.47
N ALA A 853 21.66 12.58 -15.56
CA ALA A 853 21.13 13.93 -15.37
C ALA A 853 20.10 14.31 -16.43
N TRP A 854 20.46 14.09 -17.70
CA TRP A 854 19.56 14.25 -18.84
C TRP A 854 18.31 13.38 -18.71
N LEU A 855 18.48 12.17 -18.17
CA LEU A 855 17.37 11.29 -17.91
C LEU A 855 16.36 11.83 -16.89
N HIS A 856 16.87 12.33 -15.75
CA HIS A 856 15.99 12.86 -14.71
C HIS A 856 15.29 14.11 -15.20
N GLN A 857 15.98 14.92 -16.00
CA GLN A 857 15.40 16.10 -16.63
C GLN A 857 14.28 15.71 -17.61
N ALA A 858 14.50 14.71 -18.46
CA ALA A 858 13.47 14.15 -19.34
C ALA A 858 12.29 13.59 -18.54
N LEU A 859 12.53 12.82 -17.48
CA LEU A 859 11.48 12.23 -16.64
C LEU A 859 10.71 13.24 -15.79
N LEU A 860 11.29 14.40 -15.48
CA LEU A 860 10.61 15.49 -14.75
C LEU A 860 9.84 16.40 -15.70
N LEU A 861 10.43 16.74 -16.84
CA LEU A 861 9.83 17.66 -17.79
C LEU A 861 8.75 16.99 -18.61
N LEU A 862 8.91 15.74 -19.07
CA LEU A 862 7.93 15.09 -19.93
C LEU A 862 6.55 14.91 -19.30
N PRO A 863 6.37 14.47 -18.05
CA PRO A 863 5.04 14.37 -17.45
C PRO A 863 4.43 15.76 -17.22
N LEU A 864 5.25 16.74 -16.84
CA LEU A 864 4.81 18.11 -16.58
C LEU A 864 4.37 18.79 -17.89
N THR A 865 5.16 18.68 -18.95
CA THR A 865 4.83 19.19 -20.29
C THR A 865 3.70 18.39 -20.93
N SER A 866 3.67 17.06 -20.79
CA SER A 866 2.55 16.24 -21.27
C SER A 866 1.24 16.60 -20.59
N PHE A 867 1.25 16.93 -19.30
CA PHE A 867 0.05 17.35 -18.56
C PHE A 867 -0.40 18.76 -18.96
N ILE A 868 0.53 19.71 -19.12
CA ILE A 868 0.24 21.07 -19.57
C ILE A 868 -0.24 21.08 -21.03
N LEU A 869 0.34 20.24 -21.89
CA LEU A 869 -0.01 20.10 -23.30
C LEU A 869 -1.17 19.12 -23.53
N LEU A 870 -1.61 18.36 -22.52
CA LEU A 870 -2.83 17.56 -22.56
C LEU A 870 -4.07 18.44 -22.83
N LEU A 871 -3.91 19.76 -22.63
CA LEU A 871 -4.84 20.86 -22.84
C LEU A 871 -4.55 21.67 -24.13
N ALA A 872 -3.45 21.39 -24.86
CA ALA A 872 -2.99 22.20 -26.00
C ALA A 872 -2.89 21.38 -27.31
N ASP A 873 -2.86 22.12 -28.43
CA ASP A 873 -2.88 21.73 -29.84
C ASP A 873 -2.54 20.24 -30.19
N PRO A 874 -3.43 19.52 -30.91
CA PRO A 874 -3.19 18.14 -31.33
C PRO A 874 -1.90 17.94 -32.13
N ASP A 875 -1.44 18.90 -32.94
CA ASP A 875 -0.23 18.72 -33.75
C ASP A 875 1.05 18.62 -32.90
N LEU A 876 1.04 19.25 -31.72
CA LEU A 876 2.13 19.13 -30.74
C LEU A 876 2.18 17.75 -30.07
N LEU A 877 1.03 17.07 -29.95
CA LEU A 877 0.94 15.73 -29.36
C LEU A 877 1.67 14.69 -30.24
N LEU A 878 1.57 14.79 -31.57
CA LEU A 878 2.23 13.86 -32.46
C LEU A 878 3.77 14.01 -32.39
N GLN A 879 4.27 15.24 -32.40
CA GLN A 879 5.71 15.52 -32.32
C GLN A 879 6.30 15.13 -30.96
N MET A 880 5.53 15.32 -29.88
CA MET A 880 5.88 14.81 -28.55
C MET A 880 5.90 13.28 -28.51
N ALA A 881 4.94 12.60 -29.16
CA ALA A 881 4.92 11.15 -29.23
C ALA A 881 6.13 10.58 -29.97
N VAL A 882 6.63 11.26 -31.01
CA VAL A 882 7.88 10.90 -31.70
C VAL A 882 9.07 11.01 -30.74
N GLY A 883 9.19 12.11 -30.00
CA GLY A 883 10.24 12.29 -28.98
C GLY A 883 10.20 11.24 -27.88
N LEU A 884 9.01 10.94 -27.35
CA LEU A 884 8.79 9.89 -26.35
C LEU A 884 9.11 8.49 -26.89
N SER A 885 8.77 8.20 -28.15
CA SER A 885 9.06 6.91 -28.78
C SER A 885 10.57 6.72 -28.93
N GLY A 886 11.29 7.75 -29.39
CA GLY A 886 12.75 7.73 -29.47
C GLY A 886 13.41 7.49 -28.11
N LEU A 887 12.91 8.17 -27.07
CA LEU A 887 13.38 7.98 -25.69
C LEU A 887 13.07 6.57 -25.16
N GLY A 888 11.88 6.06 -25.42
CA GLY A 888 11.46 4.70 -25.08
C GLY A 888 12.38 3.64 -25.71
N LEU A 889 12.67 3.77 -27.01
CA LEU A 889 13.60 2.88 -27.72
C LEU A 889 15.02 2.96 -27.15
N ALA A 890 15.51 4.16 -26.82
CA ALA A 890 16.82 4.32 -26.21
C ALA A 890 16.91 3.67 -24.82
N PHE A 891 15.84 3.73 -24.03
CA PHE A 891 15.74 3.02 -22.76
C PHE A 891 15.73 1.50 -22.92
N LEU A 892 15.00 0.99 -23.90
CA LEU A 892 14.96 -0.44 -24.21
C LEU A 892 16.32 -0.96 -24.67
N ALA A 893 16.99 -0.23 -25.57
CA ALA A 893 18.35 -0.52 -25.98
C ALA A 893 19.32 -0.47 -24.78
N TYR A 894 19.21 0.57 -23.94
CA TYR A 894 20.07 0.70 -22.76
C TYR A 894 19.85 -0.44 -21.76
N GLY A 895 18.60 -0.78 -21.49
CA GLY A 895 18.23 -1.93 -20.68
C GLY A 895 18.85 -3.20 -21.21
N TRP A 896 18.72 -3.46 -22.51
CA TRP A 896 19.18 -4.69 -23.15
C TRP A 896 20.68 -4.91 -22.93
N PHE A 897 21.51 -3.93 -23.29
CA PHE A 897 22.96 -4.05 -23.14
C PHE A 897 23.41 -3.96 -21.67
N SER A 898 22.72 -3.19 -20.81
CA SER A 898 23.08 -3.09 -19.39
C SER A 898 22.57 -4.25 -18.54
N SER A 899 21.72 -5.13 -19.08
CA SER A 899 21.06 -6.25 -18.39
C SER A 899 20.32 -5.83 -17.11
N LYS A 900 19.73 -4.63 -17.11
CA LYS A 900 19.02 -4.08 -15.95
C LYS A 900 17.54 -3.91 -16.25
N GLU A 901 16.71 -4.70 -15.58
CA GLU A 901 15.24 -4.72 -15.67
C GLU A 901 14.61 -3.31 -15.52
N ARG A 902 15.15 -2.46 -14.65
CA ARG A 902 14.61 -1.10 -14.38
C ARG A 902 14.50 -0.22 -15.64
N TRP A 903 15.44 -0.33 -16.57
CA TRP A 903 15.43 0.50 -17.79
C TRP A 903 14.43 0.00 -18.82
N HIS A 904 14.13 -1.29 -18.80
CA HIS A 904 13.06 -1.86 -19.61
C HIS A 904 11.69 -1.39 -19.14
N HIS A 905 11.48 -1.28 -17.81
CA HIS A 905 10.28 -0.63 -17.29
C HIS A 905 10.15 0.80 -17.79
N LEU A 906 11.22 1.61 -17.71
CA LEU A 906 11.18 2.98 -18.21
C LEU A 906 10.91 3.04 -19.72
N GLY A 907 11.54 2.17 -20.52
CA GLY A 907 11.33 2.15 -21.98
C GLY A 907 9.92 1.72 -22.37
N VAL A 908 9.39 0.66 -21.75
CA VAL A 908 8.01 0.19 -21.98
C VAL A 908 7.00 1.26 -21.56
N TRP A 909 7.16 1.88 -20.39
CA TRP A 909 6.26 2.95 -19.94
C TRP A 909 6.31 4.19 -20.82
N THR A 910 7.51 4.63 -21.21
CA THR A 910 7.68 5.79 -22.11
C THR A 910 7.05 5.50 -23.47
N GLY A 911 7.22 4.27 -24.00
CA GLY A 911 6.57 3.82 -25.23
C GLY A 911 5.05 3.73 -25.12
N ILE A 912 4.50 3.34 -23.96
CA ILE A 912 3.05 3.34 -23.73
C ILE A 912 2.52 4.77 -23.68
N VAL A 913 3.20 5.68 -23.00
CA VAL A 913 2.79 7.10 -22.99
C VAL A 913 2.79 7.64 -24.42
N ALA A 914 3.85 7.39 -25.19
CA ALA A 914 3.92 7.75 -26.61
C ALA A 914 2.74 7.17 -27.40
N GLY A 915 2.49 5.86 -27.26
CA GLY A 915 1.40 5.16 -27.93
C GLY A 915 0.03 5.69 -27.54
N THR A 916 -0.20 5.99 -26.26
CA THR A 916 -1.47 6.60 -25.80
C THR A 916 -1.67 8.01 -26.35
N THR A 917 -0.59 8.78 -26.51
CA THR A 917 -0.64 10.12 -27.14
C THR A 917 -1.04 10.01 -28.61
N VAL A 918 -0.46 9.05 -29.35
CA VAL A 918 -0.83 8.75 -30.75
C VAL A 918 -2.29 8.29 -30.84
N ILE A 919 -2.70 7.35 -29.99
CA ILE A 919 -4.07 6.84 -29.93
C ILE A 919 -5.05 7.99 -29.66
N ARG A 920 -4.72 8.91 -28.75
CA ARG A 920 -5.56 10.07 -28.44
C ARG A 920 -5.72 10.97 -29.66
N PHE A 921 -4.60 11.33 -30.31
CA PHE A 921 -4.59 12.15 -31.52
C PHE A 921 -5.53 11.59 -32.60
N TYR A 922 -5.42 10.30 -32.91
CA TYR A 922 -6.26 9.66 -33.93
C TYR A 922 -7.69 9.33 -33.49
N SER A 923 -7.98 9.29 -32.18
CA SER A 923 -9.30 8.85 -31.69
C SER A 923 -10.38 9.95 -31.68
N GLN A 924 -10.00 11.23 -31.71
CA GLN A 924 -10.89 12.41 -31.66
C GLN A 924 -12.04 12.30 -30.62
N GLY A 925 -11.85 11.56 -29.53
CA GLY A 925 -12.88 11.40 -28.49
C GLY A 925 -14.07 10.50 -28.85
N THR A 926 -14.04 9.76 -29.96
CA THR A 926 -15.14 8.89 -30.46
C THR A 926 -15.36 7.58 -29.69
N GLY A 927 -14.57 7.30 -28.65
CA GLY A 927 -14.55 6.02 -27.93
C GLY A 927 -13.57 4.99 -28.52
N ARG A 928 -13.11 5.19 -29.76
CA ARG A 928 -12.10 4.36 -30.45
C ARG A 928 -10.78 4.22 -29.67
N SER A 929 -10.44 5.20 -28.84
CA SER A 929 -9.22 5.18 -28.02
C SER A 929 -9.21 4.05 -26.99
N ALA A 930 -10.36 3.72 -26.39
CA ALA A 930 -10.45 2.64 -25.42
C ALA A 930 -10.20 1.27 -26.08
N ALA A 931 -10.74 1.08 -27.29
CA ALA A 931 -10.53 -0.13 -28.08
C ALA A 931 -9.07 -0.26 -28.53
N LEU A 932 -8.47 0.83 -29.00
CA LEU A 932 -7.04 0.87 -29.35
C LEU A 932 -6.14 0.61 -28.12
N ALA A 933 -6.52 1.10 -26.93
CA ALA A 933 -5.81 0.80 -25.70
C ALA A 933 -5.95 -0.68 -25.28
N ALA A 934 -7.12 -1.30 -25.46
CA ALA A 934 -7.30 -2.73 -25.24
C ALA A 934 -6.48 -3.56 -26.24
N LEU A 935 -6.41 -3.17 -27.52
CA LEU A 935 -5.52 -3.79 -28.51
C LEU A 935 -4.04 -3.66 -28.11
N LEU A 936 -3.62 -2.50 -27.62
CA LEU A 936 -2.27 -2.30 -27.10
C LEU A 936 -1.98 -3.23 -25.92
N ALA A 937 -2.93 -3.40 -24.99
CA ALA A 937 -2.79 -4.34 -23.89
C ALA A 937 -2.64 -5.80 -24.37
N ILE A 938 -3.45 -6.20 -25.36
CA ILE A 938 -3.34 -7.51 -26.00
C ILE A 938 -1.95 -7.70 -26.61
N LEU A 939 -1.47 -6.71 -27.38
CA LEU A 939 -0.15 -6.76 -28.02
C LEU A 939 0.98 -6.87 -26.99
N LEU A 940 0.91 -6.15 -25.87
CA LEU A 940 1.92 -6.20 -24.80
C LEU A 940 1.95 -7.58 -24.13
N ILE A 941 0.79 -8.15 -23.80
CA ILE A 941 0.70 -9.48 -23.19
C ILE A 941 1.08 -10.58 -24.20
N ALA A 942 0.67 -10.46 -25.46
CA ALA A 942 1.05 -11.39 -26.52
C ALA A 942 2.57 -11.34 -26.79
N SER A 943 3.18 -10.15 -26.76
CA SER A 943 4.63 -9.98 -26.90
C SER A 943 5.39 -10.63 -25.75
N GLU A 944 4.88 -10.52 -24.53
CA GLU A 944 5.43 -11.21 -23.35
C GLU A 944 5.40 -12.74 -23.58
N ARG A 945 4.29 -13.28 -24.08
CA ARG A 945 4.17 -14.73 -24.36
C ARG A 945 4.99 -15.22 -25.53
N LEU A 946 5.09 -14.43 -26.59
CA LEU A 946 5.97 -14.74 -27.70
C LEU A 946 7.42 -14.80 -27.21
N LEU A 947 7.85 -13.84 -26.38
CA LEU A 947 9.18 -13.86 -25.76
C LEU A 947 9.37 -15.08 -24.85
N GLN A 948 8.35 -15.48 -24.09
CA GLN A 948 8.41 -16.71 -23.28
C GLN A 948 8.64 -17.95 -24.15
N ARG A 949 7.84 -18.10 -25.21
CA ARG A 949 7.93 -19.25 -26.14
C ARG A 949 9.27 -19.28 -26.85
N LEU A 950 9.72 -18.14 -27.36
CA LEU A 950 11.03 -18.02 -28.01
C LEU A 950 12.18 -18.31 -27.04
N ALA A 951 12.07 -17.88 -25.78
CA ALA A 951 13.06 -18.20 -24.75
C ALA A 951 13.07 -19.68 -24.32
N GLN A 952 11.93 -20.36 -24.42
CA GLN A 952 11.83 -21.80 -24.14
C GLN A 952 12.28 -22.66 -25.32
N GLN A 953 11.97 -22.25 -26.56
CA GLN A 953 12.29 -22.99 -27.77
C GLN A 953 13.72 -22.74 -28.26
N SER A 954 14.27 -21.56 -28.02
CA SER A 954 15.60 -21.20 -28.49
C SER A 954 16.66 -21.42 -27.42
N HIS A 955 17.72 -22.15 -27.77
CA HIS A 955 18.95 -22.22 -26.95
C HIS A 955 19.80 -20.94 -27.05
N GLN A 956 19.40 -19.95 -27.86
CA GLN A 956 20.16 -18.72 -27.96
C GLN A 956 20.02 -17.89 -26.66
N PRO A 957 21.13 -17.47 -26.03
CA PRO A 957 21.11 -16.73 -24.77
C PRO A 957 20.41 -15.38 -24.87
N GLY A 958 20.25 -14.84 -26.09
CA GLY A 958 19.51 -13.60 -26.34
C GLY A 958 18.03 -13.69 -25.94
N TRP A 959 17.34 -14.76 -26.32
CA TRP A 959 15.90 -14.90 -26.02
C TRP A 959 15.64 -15.12 -24.54
N GLN A 960 16.46 -15.93 -23.87
CA GLN A 960 16.39 -16.13 -22.41
C GLN A 960 16.66 -14.83 -21.65
N ARG A 961 17.65 -14.06 -22.08
CA ARG A 961 17.95 -12.74 -21.52
C ARG A 961 16.81 -11.76 -21.75
N GLY A 962 16.23 -11.74 -22.95
CA GLY A 962 15.06 -10.92 -23.27
C GLY A 962 13.87 -11.25 -22.40
N TRP A 963 13.54 -12.53 -22.24
CA TRP A 963 12.46 -12.96 -21.35
C TRP A 963 12.65 -12.46 -19.91
N LEU A 964 13.83 -12.67 -19.32
CA LEU A 964 14.11 -12.20 -17.95
C LEU A 964 13.99 -10.69 -17.79
N LEU A 965 14.35 -9.93 -18.82
CA LEU A 965 14.36 -8.47 -18.78
C LEU A 965 12.99 -7.84 -19.07
N TYR A 966 12.18 -8.45 -19.94
CA TYR A 966 10.93 -7.89 -20.44
C TYR A 966 9.66 -8.50 -19.84
N ARG A 967 9.75 -9.68 -19.20
CA ARG A 967 8.60 -10.36 -18.59
C ARG A 967 7.77 -9.44 -17.68
N ARG A 968 8.39 -8.86 -16.65
CA ARG A 968 7.68 -8.01 -15.68
C ARG A 968 7.22 -6.68 -16.28
N PRO A 969 8.05 -5.95 -17.05
CA PRO A 969 7.62 -4.72 -17.71
C PRO A 969 6.39 -4.91 -18.61
N LEU A 970 6.42 -5.88 -19.51
CA LEU A 970 5.35 -6.11 -20.49
C LEU A 970 4.08 -6.62 -19.83
N ALA A 971 4.19 -7.57 -18.90
CA ALA A 971 3.03 -8.08 -18.18
C ALA A 971 2.37 -6.98 -17.33
N LEU A 972 3.14 -6.25 -16.52
CA LEU A 972 2.61 -5.18 -15.67
C LEU A 972 1.95 -4.08 -16.51
N ALA A 973 2.63 -3.66 -17.58
CA ALA A 973 2.11 -2.66 -18.51
C ALA A 973 0.82 -3.12 -19.18
N GLY A 974 0.80 -4.33 -19.76
CA GLY A 974 -0.37 -4.88 -20.45
C GLY A 974 -1.57 -4.96 -19.52
N TRP A 975 -1.39 -5.43 -18.27
CA TRP A 975 -2.47 -5.50 -17.29
C TRP A 975 -2.96 -4.12 -16.83
N LEU A 976 -2.07 -3.15 -16.63
CA LEU A 976 -2.47 -1.79 -16.25
C LEU A 976 -3.16 -1.04 -17.38
N VAL A 977 -2.69 -1.20 -18.62
CA VAL A 977 -3.36 -0.64 -19.80
C VAL A 977 -4.72 -1.30 -20.01
N ALA A 978 -4.84 -2.63 -19.80
CA ALA A 978 -6.12 -3.34 -19.84
C ALA A 978 -7.10 -2.80 -18.79
N ALA A 979 -6.65 -2.64 -17.55
CA ALA A 979 -7.46 -2.08 -16.46
C ALA A 979 -7.87 -0.62 -16.75
N GLY A 980 -6.96 0.20 -17.26
CA GLY A 980 -7.23 1.57 -17.67
C GLY A 980 -8.24 1.64 -18.83
N ALA A 981 -8.11 0.78 -19.84
CA ALA A 981 -9.05 0.67 -20.95
C ALA A 981 -10.43 0.21 -20.47
N ALA A 982 -10.49 -0.75 -19.54
CA ALA A 982 -11.73 -1.21 -18.92
C ALA A 982 -12.43 -0.08 -18.15
N LEU A 983 -11.69 0.63 -17.29
CA LEU A 983 -12.21 1.76 -16.52
C LEU A 983 -12.65 2.91 -17.41
N ALA A 984 -11.91 3.20 -18.49
CA ALA A 984 -12.29 4.22 -19.45
C ALA A 984 -13.57 3.83 -20.21
N ALA A 985 -13.70 2.56 -20.64
CA ALA A 985 -14.88 2.07 -21.35
C ALA A 985 -16.12 2.00 -20.44
N LEU A 986 -15.95 1.57 -19.19
CA LEU A 986 -17.02 1.44 -18.19
C LEU A 986 -17.40 2.80 -17.60
N GLY A 987 -16.43 3.55 -17.09
CA GLY A 987 -16.67 4.84 -16.45
C GLY A 987 -17.32 5.85 -17.40
N ARG A 988 -16.92 5.85 -18.67
CA ARG A 988 -17.50 6.77 -19.65
C ARG A 988 -18.94 6.45 -20.05
N ASN A 989 -19.38 5.19 -19.97
CA ASN A 989 -20.76 4.81 -20.34
C ASN A 989 -21.69 4.57 -19.15
N LEU A 990 -21.18 4.05 -18.04
CA LEU A 990 -21.98 3.75 -16.85
C LEU A 990 -22.15 4.96 -15.94
N LEU A 991 -21.09 5.78 -15.76
CA LEU A 991 -21.16 6.95 -14.87
C LEU A 991 -21.59 8.22 -15.59
N TRP A 992 -21.36 8.31 -16.90
CA TRP A 992 -21.63 9.50 -17.71
C TRP A 992 -22.59 9.12 -18.83
N LEU A 993 -23.85 8.81 -18.48
CA LEU A 993 -24.96 8.27 -19.30
C LEU A 993 -25.37 9.06 -20.57
N GLY A 994 -24.41 9.64 -21.30
CA GLY A 994 -24.60 10.43 -22.52
C GLY A 994 -23.64 10.05 -23.66
N GLY A 995 -22.95 8.91 -23.58
CA GLY A 995 -22.14 8.42 -24.70
C GLY A 995 -23.04 8.08 -25.89
N GLY A 996 -22.94 8.84 -26.99
CA GLY A 996 -23.70 8.57 -28.22
C GLY A 996 -23.52 7.14 -28.75
N PRO A 997 -24.37 6.66 -29.68
CA PRO A 997 -24.40 5.27 -30.13
C PRO A 997 -23.06 4.73 -30.64
N THR A 998 -22.22 5.59 -31.22
CA THR A 998 -20.84 5.27 -31.62
C THR A 998 -19.94 4.94 -30.44
N GLN A 999 -20.03 5.69 -29.33
CA GLN A 999 -19.22 5.46 -28.13
C GLN A 999 -19.60 4.13 -27.45
N LEU A 1000 -20.90 3.84 -27.39
CA LEU A 1000 -21.40 2.58 -26.86
C LEU A 1000 -20.90 1.38 -27.67
N THR A 1001 -20.92 1.46 -29.01
CA THR A 1001 -20.32 0.42 -29.89
C THR A 1001 -18.84 0.21 -29.59
N TRP A 1002 -18.05 1.28 -29.46
CA TRP A 1002 -16.62 1.14 -29.17
C TRP A 1002 -16.32 0.57 -27.79
N SER A 1003 -17.18 0.82 -26.80
CA SER A 1003 -17.02 0.20 -25.48
C SER A 1003 -17.38 -1.28 -25.48
N VAL A 1004 -18.41 -1.69 -26.22
CA VAL A 1004 -18.68 -3.12 -26.47
C VAL A 1004 -17.45 -3.79 -27.07
N VAL A 1005 -16.88 -3.21 -28.14
CA VAL A 1005 -15.66 -3.72 -28.77
C VAL A 1005 -14.50 -3.78 -27.77
N THR A 1006 -14.32 -2.74 -26.95
CA THR A 1006 -13.24 -2.67 -25.95
C THR A 1006 -13.37 -3.79 -24.91
N ILE A 1007 -14.55 -3.94 -24.30
CA ILE A 1007 -14.75 -4.92 -23.24
C ILE A 1007 -14.74 -6.35 -23.82
N ALA A 1008 -15.20 -6.54 -25.07
CA ALA A 1008 -15.08 -7.82 -25.77
C ALA A 1008 -13.60 -8.20 -26.02
N LEU A 1009 -12.77 -7.25 -26.46
CA LEU A 1009 -11.33 -7.46 -26.61
C LEU A 1009 -10.66 -7.82 -25.28
N LEU A 1010 -11.04 -7.14 -24.20
CA LEU A 1010 -10.54 -7.45 -22.85
C LEU A 1010 -11.01 -8.81 -22.35
N THR A 1011 -12.24 -9.20 -22.69
CA THR A 1011 -12.79 -10.53 -22.38
C THR A 1011 -11.94 -11.62 -23.04
N LEU A 1012 -11.67 -11.48 -24.34
CA LEU A 1012 -10.80 -12.39 -25.09
C LEU A 1012 -9.40 -12.43 -24.48
N LEU A 1013 -8.84 -11.27 -24.14
CA LEU A 1013 -7.54 -11.18 -23.48
C LEU A 1013 -7.51 -11.94 -22.14
N LEU A 1014 -8.55 -11.79 -21.31
CA LEU A 1014 -8.63 -12.42 -19.99
C LEU A 1014 -8.74 -13.94 -20.08
N PHE A 1015 -9.55 -14.46 -21.00
CA PHE A 1015 -9.65 -15.90 -21.22
C PHE A 1015 -8.39 -16.49 -21.86
N ALA A 1016 -7.81 -15.81 -22.85
CA ALA A 1016 -6.54 -16.23 -23.45
C ALA A 1016 -5.39 -16.19 -22.42
N ALA A 1017 -5.37 -15.16 -21.56
CA ALA A 1017 -4.40 -15.03 -20.48
C ALA A 1017 -4.61 -16.13 -19.44
N ALA A 1018 -5.86 -16.39 -19.01
CA ALA A 1018 -6.18 -17.49 -18.13
C ALA A 1018 -5.52 -18.76 -18.68
N GLN A 1019 -5.89 -19.15 -19.92
CA GLN A 1019 -5.39 -20.36 -20.59
C GLN A 1019 -3.86 -20.41 -20.65
N ALA A 1020 -3.22 -19.31 -21.05
CA ALA A 1020 -1.78 -19.25 -21.22
C ALA A 1020 -1.00 -19.23 -19.89
N TYR A 1021 -1.56 -18.69 -18.79
CA TYR A 1021 -0.92 -18.66 -17.46
C TYR A 1021 -1.24 -19.90 -16.64
N SER A 1022 -2.20 -20.72 -17.08
CA SER A 1022 -2.78 -21.78 -16.28
C SER A 1022 -3.37 -21.26 -14.95
N GLU A 1023 -3.87 -20.03 -14.97
CA GLU A 1023 -4.38 -19.32 -13.79
C GLU A 1023 -5.91 -19.22 -13.88
N PRO A 1024 -6.66 -20.16 -13.27
CA PRO A 1024 -8.12 -20.20 -13.35
C PRO A 1024 -8.76 -18.93 -12.76
N ALA A 1025 -8.08 -18.23 -11.86
CA ALA A 1025 -8.55 -16.98 -11.27
C ALA A 1025 -8.87 -15.89 -12.30
N LEU A 1026 -8.20 -15.88 -13.46
CA LEU A 1026 -8.44 -14.90 -14.53
C LEU A 1026 -9.75 -15.13 -15.30
N THR A 1027 -10.36 -16.32 -15.18
CA THR A 1027 -11.66 -16.60 -15.79
C THR A 1027 -12.80 -15.86 -15.08
N TRP A 1028 -12.64 -15.46 -13.81
CA TRP A 1028 -13.62 -14.63 -13.09
C TRP A 1028 -13.84 -13.25 -13.72
N PRO A 1029 -12.81 -12.39 -13.85
CA PRO A 1029 -12.98 -11.10 -14.52
C PRO A 1029 -13.29 -11.25 -16.00
N GLY A 1030 -12.83 -12.32 -16.67
CA GLY A 1030 -13.18 -12.62 -18.06
C GLY A 1030 -14.68 -12.89 -18.23
N SER A 1031 -15.25 -13.70 -17.35
CA SER A 1031 -16.68 -14.01 -17.33
C SER A 1031 -17.50 -12.74 -17.07
N LEU A 1032 -17.10 -11.92 -16.09
CA LEU A 1032 -17.79 -10.66 -15.82
C LEU A 1032 -17.72 -9.70 -17.01
N ALA A 1033 -16.55 -9.56 -17.64
CA ALA A 1033 -16.39 -8.71 -18.83
C ALA A 1033 -17.23 -9.20 -20.01
N LEU A 1034 -17.39 -10.52 -20.17
CA LEU A 1034 -18.28 -11.12 -21.17
C LEU A 1034 -19.74 -10.72 -20.93
N ALA A 1035 -20.22 -10.88 -19.69
CA ALA A 1035 -21.58 -10.49 -19.33
C ALA A 1035 -21.83 -8.99 -19.59
N VAL A 1036 -20.88 -8.12 -19.21
CA VAL A 1036 -21.01 -6.68 -19.44
C VAL A 1036 -21.01 -6.34 -20.94
N SER A 1037 -20.10 -6.93 -21.72
CA SER A 1037 -20.04 -6.72 -23.17
C SER A 1037 -21.33 -7.13 -23.86
N TRP A 1038 -21.85 -8.31 -23.49
CA TRP A 1038 -23.09 -8.85 -24.02
C TRP A 1038 -24.31 -7.98 -23.65
N THR A 1039 -24.35 -7.51 -22.41
CA THR A 1039 -25.40 -6.61 -21.90
C THR A 1039 -25.41 -5.30 -22.68
N LEU A 1040 -24.25 -4.68 -22.90
CA LEU A 1040 -24.11 -3.45 -23.68
C LEU A 1040 -24.43 -3.67 -25.17
N LEU A 1041 -24.02 -4.80 -25.75
CA LEU A 1041 -24.32 -5.16 -27.13
C LEU A 1041 -25.82 -5.35 -27.33
N THR A 1042 -26.47 -6.07 -26.42
CA THR A 1042 -27.91 -6.31 -26.44
C THR A 1042 -28.68 -4.99 -26.32
N TYR A 1043 -28.26 -4.11 -25.40
CA TYR A 1043 -28.85 -2.78 -25.24
C TYR A 1043 -28.73 -1.93 -26.52
N ARG A 1044 -27.64 -2.13 -27.29
CA ARG A 1044 -27.41 -1.42 -28.54
C ARG A 1044 -28.25 -1.93 -29.69
N LEU A 1045 -28.36 -3.25 -29.82
CA LEU A 1045 -28.95 -3.92 -30.97
C LEU A 1045 -30.46 -4.01 -30.87
N LEU A 1046 -31.02 -4.14 -29.66
CA LEU A 1046 -32.46 -4.16 -29.49
C LEU A 1046 -33.06 -2.77 -29.77
N PRO A 1047 -34.00 -2.67 -30.74
CA PRO A 1047 -34.78 -1.45 -30.91
C PRO A 1047 -35.48 -1.12 -29.60
N LYS A 1048 -35.26 0.11 -29.09
CA LYS A 1048 -35.94 0.59 -27.88
C LYS A 1048 -37.47 0.66 -28.02
N GLN A 1049 -37.97 0.57 -29.25
CA GLN A 1049 -39.39 0.57 -29.59
C GLN A 1049 -40.03 -0.84 -29.53
N LEU A 1050 -39.26 -1.90 -29.23
CA LEU A 1050 -39.84 -3.22 -29.07
C LEU A 1050 -40.79 -3.25 -27.86
N PRO A 1051 -42.05 -3.72 -28.02
CA PRO A 1051 -42.89 -4.02 -26.88
C PRO A 1051 -42.17 -5.05 -26.00
N ASN A 1052 -42.16 -4.81 -24.69
CA ASN A 1052 -41.45 -5.62 -23.71
C ASN A 1052 -39.92 -5.69 -23.94
N PHE A 1053 -39.27 -4.56 -24.24
CA PHE A 1053 -37.81 -4.42 -24.35
C PHE A 1053 -37.03 -5.18 -23.25
N TYR A 1054 -37.51 -5.13 -22.00
CA TYR A 1054 -36.89 -5.83 -20.87
C TYR A 1054 -36.99 -7.36 -20.97
N ALA A 1055 -38.06 -7.91 -21.55
CA ALA A 1055 -38.19 -9.35 -21.77
C ALA A 1055 -37.18 -9.84 -22.83
N TRP A 1056 -37.00 -9.08 -23.92
CA TRP A 1056 -35.96 -9.37 -24.92
C TRP A 1056 -34.55 -9.27 -24.33
N PHE A 1057 -34.34 -8.34 -23.41
CA PHE A 1057 -33.10 -8.25 -22.65
C PHE A 1057 -32.86 -9.51 -21.79
N GLY A 1058 -33.91 -9.99 -21.12
CA GLY A 1058 -33.90 -11.23 -20.36
C GLY A 1058 -33.60 -12.47 -21.20
N VAL A 1059 -34.24 -12.59 -22.38
CA VAL A 1059 -33.97 -13.66 -23.35
C VAL A 1059 -32.51 -13.64 -23.81
N SER A 1060 -31.92 -12.47 -24.02
CA SER A 1060 -30.50 -12.38 -24.39
C SER A 1060 -29.57 -12.96 -23.32
N TRP A 1061 -29.88 -12.76 -22.03
CA TRP A 1061 -29.08 -13.29 -20.92
C TRP A 1061 -29.25 -14.79 -20.77
N LEU A 1062 -30.44 -15.31 -21.02
CA LEU A 1062 -30.72 -16.74 -21.08
C LEU A 1062 -29.91 -17.41 -22.20
N LEU A 1063 -29.89 -16.81 -23.40
CA LEU A 1063 -29.08 -17.30 -24.53
C LEU A 1063 -27.59 -17.30 -24.21
N LEU A 1064 -27.09 -16.25 -23.53
CA LEU A 1064 -25.70 -16.22 -23.07
C LEU A 1064 -25.42 -17.32 -22.03
N ALA A 1065 -26.32 -17.53 -21.06
CA ALA A 1065 -26.19 -18.57 -20.05
C ALA A 1065 -26.09 -19.96 -20.69
N LEU A 1066 -27.00 -20.28 -21.62
CA LEU A 1066 -27.00 -21.55 -22.37
C LEU A 1066 -25.72 -21.73 -23.19
N ALA A 1067 -25.25 -20.67 -23.86
CA ALA A 1067 -24.00 -20.71 -24.61
C ALA A 1067 -22.78 -20.98 -23.71
N LEU A 1068 -22.75 -20.38 -22.51
CA LEU A 1068 -21.68 -20.60 -21.52
C LEU A 1068 -21.73 -22.02 -20.94
N GLU A 1069 -22.92 -22.56 -20.72
CA GLU A 1069 -23.13 -23.93 -20.24
C GLU A 1069 -22.69 -24.97 -21.29
N GLN A 1070 -23.09 -24.79 -22.55
CA GLN A 1070 -22.62 -25.64 -23.65
C GLN A 1070 -21.10 -25.57 -23.82
N ALA A 1071 -20.51 -24.36 -23.74
CA ALA A 1071 -19.07 -24.18 -23.83
C ALA A 1071 -18.31 -24.87 -22.68
N THR A 1072 -18.95 -25.07 -21.52
CA THR A 1072 -18.35 -25.73 -20.35
C THR A 1072 -18.68 -27.21 -20.24
N GLY A 1073 -19.59 -27.78 -21.05
CA GLY A 1073 -20.02 -29.19 -20.94
C GLY A 1073 -18.98 -30.27 -21.36
N GLY A 1074 -18.03 -29.97 -22.26
CA GLY A 1074 -17.30 -31.01 -23.02
C GLY A 1074 -15.93 -31.53 -22.52
N ARG A 1075 -15.40 -31.13 -21.35
CA ARG A 1075 -14.02 -31.44 -20.87
C ARG A 1075 -13.94 -31.73 -19.36
N ARG A 1076 -14.19 -32.98 -18.93
CA ARG A 1076 -14.29 -33.40 -17.52
C ARG A 1076 -13.06 -33.16 -16.61
N ASP A 1077 -11.88 -32.89 -17.18
CA ASP A 1077 -10.58 -32.80 -16.50
C ASP A 1077 -10.32 -31.68 -15.45
N ASP A 1078 -10.97 -30.50 -15.53
CA ASP A 1078 -10.39 -29.28 -14.91
C ASP A 1078 -11.45 -28.33 -14.29
N ASP A 1079 -11.99 -28.72 -13.12
CA ASP A 1079 -13.09 -28.02 -12.42
C ASP A 1079 -12.81 -26.55 -12.11
N ASN A 1080 -11.55 -26.17 -11.87
CA ASN A 1080 -11.18 -24.81 -11.49
C ASN A 1080 -11.43 -23.76 -12.59
N TRP A 1081 -11.44 -24.17 -13.86
CA TRP A 1081 -11.65 -23.28 -15.01
C TRP A 1081 -13.11 -23.07 -15.35
N ARG A 1082 -13.93 -24.08 -15.05
CA ARG A 1082 -15.35 -24.12 -15.37
C ARG A 1082 -16.14 -23.29 -14.38
N PHE A 1083 -15.79 -23.39 -13.10
CA PHE A 1083 -16.58 -22.84 -12.01
C PHE A 1083 -17.02 -21.37 -12.23
N PRO A 1084 -16.15 -20.43 -12.66
CA PRO A 1084 -16.56 -19.02 -12.79
C PRO A 1084 -17.52 -18.78 -13.97
N VAL A 1085 -17.31 -19.50 -15.08
CA VAL A 1085 -18.15 -19.42 -16.28
C VAL A 1085 -19.51 -20.08 -16.01
N THR A 1086 -19.50 -21.25 -15.37
CA THR A 1086 -20.70 -21.99 -14.96
C THR A 1086 -21.50 -21.19 -13.94
N LEU A 1087 -20.86 -20.63 -12.91
CA LEU A 1087 -21.54 -19.78 -11.92
C LEU A 1087 -22.17 -18.56 -12.59
N LEU A 1088 -21.48 -17.91 -13.52
CA LEU A 1088 -22.06 -16.80 -14.25
C LEU A 1088 -23.28 -17.22 -15.07
N ALA A 1089 -23.23 -18.38 -15.75
CA ALA A 1089 -24.38 -18.93 -16.45
C ALA A 1089 -25.57 -19.16 -15.50
N HIS A 1090 -25.31 -19.72 -14.31
CA HIS A 1090 -26.33 -19.96 -13.28
C HIS A 1090 -26.86 -18.67 -12.64
N LEU A 1091 -26.10 -17.57 -12.67
CA LEU A 1091 -26.57 -16.26 -12.22
C LEU A 1091 -27.36 -15.53 -13.32
N LEU A 1092 -26.95 -15.67 -14.58
CA LEU A 1092 -27.59 -15.05 -15.74
C LEU A 1092 -28.91 -15.73 -16.11
N ALA A 1093 -29.05 -17.04 -15.92
CA ALA A 1093 -30.30 -17.77 -16.18
C ALA A 1093 -31.50 -17.22 -15.37
N PRO A 1094 -31.46 -17.13 -14.02
CA PRO A 1094 -32.56 -16.55 -13.25
C PRO A 1094 -32.70 -15.05 -13.53
N ALA A 1095 -31.60 -14.31 -13.67
CA ALA A 1095 -31.65 -12.89 -14.01
C ALA A 1095 -32.28 -12.62 -15.40
N GLY A 1096 -32.16 -13.56 -16.34
CA GLY A 1096 -32.77 -13.50 -17.67
C GLY A 1096 -34.27 -13.82 -17.65
N THR A 1097 -34.72 -14.67 -16.73
CA THR A 1097 -36.15 -15.00 -16.56
C THR A 1097 -36.93 -13.93 -15.78
N LEU A 1098 -36.27 -13.21 -14.87
CA LEU A 1098 -36.90 -12.23 -13.99
C LEU A 1098 -37.66 -11.11 -14.73
N PRO A 1099 -37.12 -10.48 -15.80
CA PRO A 1099 -37.81 -9.43 -16.52
C PRO A 1099 -39.09 -9.91 -17.19
N ALA A 1100 -39.10 -11.13 -17.74
CA ALA A 1100 -40.29 -11.71 -18.35
C ALA A 1100 -41.40 -11.98 -17.31
N LEU A 1101 -41.01 -12.44 -16.11
CA LEU A 1101 -41.92 -12.63 -14.98
C LEU A 1101 -42.45 -11.30 -14.43
N LEU A 1102 -41.62 -10.26 -14.36
CA LEU A 1102 -41.97 -8.97 -13.78
C LEU A 1102 -42.79 -8.07 -14.72
N THR A 1103 -42.67 -8.22 -16.04
CA THR A 1103 -43.45 -7.39 -16.98
C THR A 1103 -44.92 -7.78 -17.08
N GLY A 1104 -45.39 -8.81 -16.35
CA GLY A 1104 -46.79 -9.22 -16.36
C GLY A 1104 -47.30 -9.50 -17.77
N ALA A 1105 -46.43 -9.98 -18.67
CA ALA A 1105 -46.84 -10.39 -19.99
C ALA A 1105 -47.80 -11.56 -19.80
N ASP A 1106 -49.05 -11.35 -20.22
CA ASP A 1106 -50.14 -12.30 -20.09
C ASP A 1106 -49.66 -13.68 -20.59
N LEU A 1107 -49.38 -14.59 -19.66
CA LEU A 1107 -48.78 -15.89 -19.96
C LEU A 1107 -49.68 -16.68 -20.92
N GLY A 1108 -50.99 -16.39 -20.94
CA GLY A 1108 -51.94 -16.90 -21.93
C GLY A 1108 -51.67 -16.44 -23.37
N ALA A 1109 -51.20 -15.20 -23.58
CA ALA A 1109 -50.86 -14.68 -24.91
C ALA A 1109 -49.49 -15.19 -25.43
N LEU A 1110 -48.58 -15.58 -24.54
CA LEU A 1110 -47.34 -16.29 -24.91
C LEU A 1110 -47.60 -17.78 -25.23
N LEU A 1111 -48.55 -18.41 -24.53
CA LEU A 1111 -48.87 -19.83 -24.75
C LEU A 1111 -49.75 -20.07 -25.99
N TRP A 1112 -50.47 -19.06 -26.49
CA TRP A 1112 -51.30 -19.11 -27.70
C TRP A 1112 -51.03 -17.91 -28.65
N PRO A 1113 -49.93 -17.92 -29.42
CA PRO A 1113 -49.56 -16.72 -30.18
C PRO A 1113 -50.16 -16.72 -31.58
N THR A 1114 -50.87 -15.64 -31.94
CA THR A 1114 -51.25 -15.33 -33.33
C THR A 1114 -50.08 -14.74 -34.13
N ASN A 1115 -48.96 -14.41 -33.47
CA ASN A 1115 -47.80 -13.77 -34.07
C ASN A 1115 -46.59 -14.73 -34.09
N PRO A 1116 -45.96 -14.99 -35.26
CA PRO A 1116 -44.86 -15.96 -35.40
C PRO A 1116 -43.61 -15.64 -34.56
N TYR A 1117 -43.39 -14.37 -34.19
CA TYR A 1117 -42.24 -13.98 -33.35
C TYR A 1117 -42.40 -14.37 -31.88
N THR A 1118 -43.63 -14.41 -31.37
CA THR A 1118 -43.97 -14.85 -30.01
C THR A 1118 -43.94 -16.37 -29.87
N VAL A 1119 -44.21 -17.14 -30.94
CA VAL A 1119 -44.06 -18.61 -30.94
C VAL A 1119 -42.61 -19.01 -30.68
N ALA A 1120 -41.65 -18.35 -31.33
CA ALA A 1120 -40.23 -18.64 -31.15
C ALA A 1120 -39.74 -18.35 -29.73
N ALA A 1121 -40.15 -17.22 -29.13
CA ALA A 1121 -39.77 -16.86 -27.76
C ALA A 1121 -40.33 -17.84 -26.72
N SER A 1122 -41.59 -18.28 -26.90
CA SER A 1122 -42.29 -19.19 -26.00
C SER A 1122 -41.75 -20.61 -26.10
N LEU A 1123 -41.40 -21.09 -27.31
CA LEU A 1123 -40.70 -22.36 -27.49
C LEU A 1123 -39.31 -22.34 -26.85
N THR A 1124 -38.59 -21.22 -26.93
CA THR A 1124 -37.24 -21.09 -26.35
C THR A 1124 -37.30 -21.07 -24.82
N LEU A 1125 -38.29 -20.41 -24.22
CA LEU A 1125 -38.55 -20.41 -22.78
C LEU A 1125 -39.01 -21.78 -22.27
N ALA A 1126 -39.90 -22.47 -23.02
CA ALA A 1126 -40.36 -23.81 -22.67
C ALA A 1126 -39.23 -24.85 -22.77
N LEU A 1127 -38.39 -24.78 -23.81
CA LEU A 1127 -37.21 -25.64 -23.97
C LEU A 1127 -36.14 -25.37 -22.91
N ALA A 1128 -35.91 -24.10 -22.54
CA ALA A 1128 -34.98 -23.78 -21.46
C ALA A 1128 -35.47 -24.24 -20.08
N ALA A 1129 -36.78 -24.21 -19.83
CA ALA A 1129 -37.41 -24.73 -18.62
C ALA A 1129 -37.50 -26.27 -18.56
N THR A 1130 -37.32 -26.97 -19.68
CA THR A 1130 -37.24 -28.45 -19.73
C THR A 1130 -35.80 -28.98 -19.75
N PHE A 1131 -34.82 -28.15 -20.09
CA PHE A 1131 -33.40 -28.52 -20.09
C PHE A 1131 -32.72 -28.31 -18.73
N TYR A 1132 -33.28 -27.45 -17.88
CA TYR A 1132 -32.95 -27.28 -16.46
C TYR A 1132 -33.87 -28.16 -15.61
#